data_AF-A0A8C1A2R4-F1
#
_entry.id   AF-A0A8C1A2R4-F1
#
_cell.length_a   1.000
_cell.length_b   1.000
_cell.length_c   1.000
_cell.angle_alpha   90.00
_cell.angle_beta   90.00
_cell.angle_gamma   90.00
#
_symmetry.space_group_name_H-M   'P 1'
#
loop_
_entity.id
_entity.type
_entity.pdbx_description
1 polymer ?
#
loop_
_entity_poly.entity_id
_entity_poly.type
_entity_poly.pdbx_seq_one_letter_code
_entity_poly.pdbx_strand_id
1 'polypeptide(L)'
;LSLGAPRPYPAHYMDTAIQTYRDVCKNMLLAERCCILSAEILKSQTKYSDAATLLIKMTTEDSDLRSALLLEQAAHCFINMRSPMVRKFAFHMILAGHRFSKAGQRHALRCYCQALQVYKGKDWTLAEDHINFTIGRQSFTLRQPENAVAAFRHILINDSKQSAVQQAAFLREYLYVYKSMSQLTSDSSLPQLPLPCLHSSQTRVFFGHERRLAEGEKQAATHVSLDQEFDRDLSQLWRELEEQVVAVANRGTVPITFQPSQCCLNSQTDNLRYPLAVVEEPIIVEMVFRNLLKVPLALSALSLLWKFTPKDFSGPQGSTVGETITNEKETTALNGIIDTQVIPEFTISPEETKVARLKLLPHKTGELHVLGVVYNLGTGEVDNSEGVSQTLIFLFFYVTDRAAGSLAGDLMCVRGQQNLEIQGPRLNMTKEEKTSVKYGPDHRLDPIITPPMPLLEVFFINFPTGLLCGEIRKAWVEFVNVSAVPLTGLRVASTHPEFFTFGSATSDLTPVTPTAAEHCSAYKTVAMPPSVATVSLVSPAAFGVTSSDRPIVAEIPLSQGVLGPGEALQIPLWLRGPDREGVHEINFLFYYESTEKTAKLSHRVLRHTAFICASRSLSVKATASRSNTLHGRERESEERQEGEDKNGSMLVFVDVENINTSEAGVREFHIVQVSSSSRQWRLHKCINPVGDKDSKLASRERGKLCFKATRCRAEEATSEKYTFADLNLGNEQIVSSTTPCADFFFRSGLPSEPRRGGVSTGGASQMRRQSGTDEGVTNIVKKCSEVELDIIVLWKAYVVEDNKQLILEGQLHVALQTIGKEACSLSQKEEAQEMVLLKFKPDVPPPVSKPSLEQLSHLIKTCLHYPESYDHPFPQKSLCMVPVTLMLSNCSLAQVDVIVDLRHKTTSPESLEVHGSFSWLGQTQYKLQLQAQEVYRLSLKACFFQAGVYNLGTPRVFAKLAQTSAMCETSQQSAMPALIIINSV
;
A
#
# COMPACT_ATOMS: atom_id res chain seq x y z
N LEU A 1 78.80 -46.18 49.27
CA LEU A 1 77.64 -46.83 49.92
C LEU A 1 76.51 -46.89 48.90
N SER A 2 76.20 -48.08 48.39
CA SER A 2 75.03 -48.33 47.53
C SER A 2 73.77 -48.09 48.36
N LEU A 3 72.97 -47.09 48.00
CA LEU A 3 71.62 -46.90 48.55
C LEU A 3 70.76 -48.06 48.05
N GLY A 4 70.50 -49.04 48.92
CA GLY A 4 69.61 -50.15 48.64
C GLY A 4 68.22 -49.67 48.20
N ALA A 5 67.59 -50.44 47.31
CA ALA A 5 66.26 -50.13 46.78
C ALA A 5 65.26 -49.86 47.94
N PRO A 6 64.43 -48.81 47.83
CA PRO A 6 63.49 -48.44 48.88
C PRO A 6 62.52 -49.59 49.16
N ARG A 7 62.39 -49.99 50.44
CA ARG A 7 61.43 -51.02 50.86
C ARG A 7 60.00 -50.55 50.54
N PRO A 8 59.13 -51.42 50.01
CA PRO A 8 57.75 -51.04 49.68
C PRO A 8 56.98 -50.65 50.94
N TYR A 9 56.12 -49.65 50.81
CA TYR A 9 55.26 -49.19 51.90
C TYR A 9 54.35 -50.32 52.40
N PRO A 10 54.35 -50.64 53.70
CA PRO A 10 53.59 -51.76 54.23
C PRO A 10 52.12 -51.39 54.45
N ALA A 11 51.36 -51.25 53.35
CA ALA A 11 49.95 -50.84 53.38
C ALA A 11 49.09 -51.72 54.31
N HIS A 12 49.27 -53.04 54.27
CA HIS A 12 48.50 -53.97 55.09
C HIS A 12 48.66 -53.74 56.61
N TYR A 13 49.87 -53.39 57.09
CA TYR A 13 50.06 -53.10 58.51
C TYR A 13 49.37 -51.80 58.92
N MET A 14 49.38 -50.80 58.04
CA MET A 14 48.72 -49.52 58.29
C MET A 14 47.20 -49.66 58.24
N ASP A 15 46.65 -50.42 57.28
CA ASP A 15 45.21 -50.73 57.22
C ASP A 15 44.75 -51.48 58.47
N THR A 16 45.51 -52.50 58.90
CA THR A 16 45.21 -53.26 60.13
C THR A 16 45.26 -52.37 61.36
N ALA A 17 46.23 -51.45 61.45
CA ALA A 17 46.33 -50.51 62.55
C ALA A 17 45.16 -49.52 62.57
N ILE A 18 44.80 -48.92 61.43
CA ILE A 18 43.66 -48.01 61.30
C ILE A 18 42.38 -48.73 61.73
N GLN A 19 42.17 -49.97 61.26
CA GLN A 19 40.98 -50.75 61.59
C GLN A 19 40.94 -51.14 63.08
N THR A 20 42.08 -51.54 63.66
CA THR A 20 42.16 -51.87 65.09
C THR A 20 41.85 -50.65 65.95
N TYR A 21 42.42 -49.47 65.64
CA TYR A 21 42.15 -48.25 66.39
C TYR A 21 40.68 -47.81 66.27
N ARG A 22 40.08 -47.97 65.09
CA ARG A 22 38.69 -47.61 64.81
C ARG A 22 37.70 -48.57 65.49
N ASP A 23 37.79 -49.85 65.17
CA ASP A 23 36.74 -50.83 65.47
C ASP A 23 36.96 -51.51 66.83
N VAL A 24 38.21 -51.84 67.18
CA VAL A 24 38.56 -52.56 68.42
C VAL A 24 38.78 -51.59 69.58
N CYS A 25 39.66 -50.61 69.40
CA CYS A 25 40.00 -49.65 70.45
C CYS A 25 38.96 -48.53 70.61
N LYS A 26 38.06 -48.36 69.62
CA LYS A 26 37.08 -47.26 69.55
C LYS A 26 37.71 -45.87 69.72
N ASN A 27 38.99 -45.71 69.37
CA ASN A 27 39.72 -44.46 69.48
C ASN A 27 39.91 -43.85 68.10
N MET A 28 38.92 -43.03 67.74
CA MET A 28 38.84 -42.40 66.43
C MET A 28 39.97 -41.41 66.14
N LEU A 29 40.58 -40.81 67.17
CA LEU A 29 41.67 -39.85 67.07
C LEU A 29 43.00 -40.53 66.67
N LEU A 30 43.26 -41.72 67.23
CA LEU A 30 44.42 -42.52 66.85
C LEU A 30 44.27 -43.11 65.45
N ALA A 31 43.05 -43.54 65.10
CA ALA A 31 42.74 -44.03 63.76
C ALA A 31 42.94 -42.94 62.69
N GLU A 32 42.51 -41.70 62.94
CA GLU A 32 42.75 -40.53 62.07
C GLU A 32 44.23 -40.25 61.86
N ARG A 33 45.01 -40.15 62.95
CA ARG A 33 46.44 -39.85 62.88
C ARG A 33 47.17 -40.87 62.02
N CYS A 34 46.82 -42.15 62.19
CA CYS A 34 47.36 -43.24 61.38
C CYS A 34 46.92 -43.11 59.91
N CYS A 35 45.66 -42.80 59.64
CA CYS A 35 45.14 -42.59 58.29
C CYS A 35 45.78 -41.39 57.56
N ILE A 36 45.94 -40.24 58.23
CA ILE A 36 46.54 -39.05 57.62
C ILE A 36 48.01 -39.32 57.29
N LEU A 37 48.75 -39.94 58.21
CA LEU A 37 50.14 -40.34 57.98
C LEU A 37 50.25 -41.32 56.81
N SER A 38 49.38 -42.33 56.77
CA SER A 38 49.29 -43.29 55.67
C SER A 38 48.99 -42.61 54.33
N ALA A 39 48.04 -41.69 54.31
CA ALA A 39 47.65 -40.96 53.11
C ALA A 39 48.79 -40.09 52.57
N GLU A 40 49.55 -39.39 53.41
CA GLU A 40 50.69 -38.57 52.97
C GLU A 40 51.83 -39.41 52.39
N ILE A 41 52.11 -40.59 52.97
CA ILE A 41 53.10 -41.52 52.41
C ILE A 41 52.64 -42.07 51.04
N LEU A 42 51.35 -42.36 50.89
CA LEU A 42 50.80 -42.80 49.61
C LEU A 42 50.84 -41.68 48.56
N LYS A 43 50.54 -40.43 48.94
CA LYS A 43 50.68 -39.26 48.08
C LYS A 43 52.13 -39.07 47.61
N SER A 44 53.13 -39.21 48.50
CA SER A 44 54.55 -39.09 48.13
C SER A 44 55.01 -40.19 47.17
N GLN A 45 54.31 -41.33 47.15
CA GLN A 45 54.51 -42.43 46.19
C GLN A 45 53.65 -42.29 44.92
N THR A 46 52.96 -41.16 44.72
CA THR A 46 52.02 -40.92 43.61
C THR A 46 50.80 -41.85 43.57
N LYS A 47 50.52 -42.58 44.65
CA LYS A 47 49.38 -43.49 44.80
C LYS A 47 48.14 -42.75 45.31
N TYR A 48 47.71 -41.75 44.55
CA TYR A 48 46.60 -40.87 44.95
C TYR A 48 45.24 -41.59 45.09
N SER A 49 45.02 -42.70 44.37
CA SER A 49 43.76 -43.48 44.45
C SER A 49 43.59 -44.17 45.80
N ASP A 50 44.65 -44.77 46.30
CA ASP A 50 44.66 -45.47 47.58
C ASP A 50 44.54 -44.47 48.73
N ALA A 51 45.26 -43.35 48.63
CA ALA A 51 45.16 -42.24 49.58
C ALA A 51 43.73 -41.67 49.67
N ALA A 52 43.07 -41.40 48.53
CA ALA A 52 41.69 -40.90 48.51
C ALA A 52 40.73 -41.90 49.18
N THR A 53 40.89 -43.19 48.89
CA THR A 53 40.03 -44.26 49.44
C THR A 53 40.15 -44.35 50.96
N LEU A 54 41.36 -44.25 51.50
CA LEU A 54 41.59 -44.23 52.95
C LEU A 54 40.93 -43.03 53.63
N LEU A 55 41.11 -41.84 53.06
CA LEU A 55 40.53 -40.61 53.59
C LEU A 55 38.99 -40.65 53.60
N ILE A 56 38.36 -41.14 52.52
CA ILE A 56 36.89 -41.28 52.43
C ILE A 56 36.37 -42.29 53.45
N LYS A 57 37.04 -43.43 53.63
CA LYS A 57 36.65 -44.46 54.61
C LYS A 57 36.62 -43.96 56.05
N MET A 58 37.39 -42.92 56.36
CA MET A 58 37.50 -42.33 57.70
C MET A 58 36.48 -41.21 58.00
N THR A 59 35.58 -40.93 57.05
CA THR A 59 34.46 -40.00 57.24
C THR A 59 33.36 -40.65 58.08
N THR A 60 32.86 -39.92 59.09
CA THR A 60 31.72 -40.33 59.95
C THR A 60 30.77 -39.16 60.20
N GLU A 61 29.60 -39.44 60.76
CA GLU A 61 28.61 -38.40 61.08
C GLU A 61 28.86 -37.72 62.43
N ASP A 62 29.74 -38.28 63.27
CA ASP A 62 30.02 -37.77 64.62
C ASP A 62 30.75 -36.41 64.61
N SER A 63 31.45 -36.09 63.53
CA SER A 63 32.15 -34.82 63.36
C SER A 63 32.11 -34.35 61.91
N ASP A 64 31.23 -33.39 61.63
CA ASP A 64 31.10 -32.80 60.31
C ASP A 64 32.39 -32.09 59.85
N LEU A 65 33.10 -31.40 60.75
CA LEU A 65 34.34 -30.69 60.41
C LEU A 65 35.46 -31.64 59.98
N ARG A 66 35.67 -32.71 60.76
CA ARG A 66 36.64 -33.75 60.44
C ARG A 66 36.34 -34.37 59.08
N SER A 67 35.10 -34.81 58.89
CA SER A 67 34.67 -35.45 57.64
C SER A 67 34.82 -34.52 56.44
N ALA A 68 34.54 -33.22 56.60
CA ALA A 68 34.73 -32.22 55.56
C ALA A 68 36.20 -32.10 55.12
N LEU A 69 37.13 -32.02 56.09
CA LEU A 69 38.57 -31.95 55.81
C LEU A 69 39.07 -33.19 55.07
N LEU A 70 38.66 -34.38 55.52
CA LEU A 70 39.06 -35.64 54.87
C LEU A 70 38.52 -35.73 53.44
N LEU A 71 37.27 -35.31 53.20
CA LEU A 71 36.66 -35.28 51.87
C LEU A 71 37.34 -34.27 50.93
N GLU A 72 37.70 -33.09 51.42
CA GLU A 72 38.44 -32.09 50.64
C GLU A 72 39.82 -32.63 50.24
N GLN A 73 40.55 -33.25 51.19
CA GLN A 73 41.84 -33.85 50.90
C GLN A 73 41.73 -35.03 49.92
N ALA A 74 40.67 -35.84 50.04
CA ALA A 74 40.38 -36.89 49.07
C ALA A 74 40.06 -36.32 47.68
N ALA A 75 39.34 -35.19 47.61
CA ALA A 75 39.08 -34.50 46.35
C ALA A 75 40.41 -34.08 45.68
N HIS A 76 41.32 -33.45 46.42
CA HIS A 76 42.63 -33.06 45.90
C HIS A 76 43.47 -34.25 45.44
N CYS A 77 43.31 -35.45 46.04
CA CYS A 77 43.91 -36.65 45.49
C CYS A 77 43.39 -36.98 44.08
N PHE A 78 42.08 -36.86 43.82
CA PHE A 78 41.51 -37.15 42.49
C PHE A 78 42.01 -36.23 41.37
N ILE A 79 42.28 -34.96 41.67
CA ILE A 79 42.79 -34.01 40.65
C ILE A 79 44.29 -34.19 40.38
N ASN A 80 45.06 -34.67 41.37
CA ASN A 80 46.50 -34.92 41.26
C ASN A 80 46.85 -36.33 40.71
N MET A 81 45.86 -37.15 40.39
CA MET A 81 46.07 -38.43 39.71
C MET A 81 46.74 -38.23 38.34
N ARG A 82 47.48 -39.25 37.87
CA ARG A 82 48.11 -39.27 36.54
C ARG A 82 47.10 -38.98 35.41
N SER A 83 45.86 -39.43 35.57
CA SER A 83 44.72 -39.00 34.78
C SER A 83 43.74 -38.27 35.72
N PRO A 84 43.67 -36.92 35.66
CA PRO A 84 42.84 -36.14 36.58
C PRO A 84 41.36 -36.53 36.51
N MET A 85 40.81 -36.98 37.63
CA MET A 85 39.39 -37.36 37.74
C MET A 85 38.53 -36.17 38.17
N VAL A 86 38.42 -35.15 37.31
CA VAL A 86 37.80 -33.85 37.63
C VAL A 86 36.36 -33.95 38.15
N ARG A 87 35.56 -34.92 37.68
CA ARG A 87 34.19 -35.14 38.19
C ARG A 87 34.19 -35.73 39.61
N LYS A 88 35.10 -36.66 39.92
CA LYS A 88 35.25 -37.18 41.28
C LYS A 88 35.75 -36.09 42.22
N PHE A 89 36.68 -35.25 41.77
CA PHE A 89 37.08 -34.05 42.49
C PHE A 89 35.86 -33.18 42.84
N ALA A 90 35.09 -32.73 41.83
CA ALA A 90 33.95 -31.84 42.05
C ALA A 90 32.87 -32.46 42.97
N PHE A 91 32.57 -33.75 42.79
CA PHE A 91 31.61 -34.47 43.65
C PHE A 91 32.05 -34.47 45.13
N HIS A 92 33.32 -34.80 45.40
CA HIS A 92 33.83 -34.81 46.78
C HIS A 92 33.99 -33.40 47.35
N MET A 93 34.27 -32.40 46.52
CA MET A 93 34.23 -30.98 46.94
C MET A 93 32.83 -30.54 47.35
N ILE A 94 31.77 -30.96 46.65
CA ILE A 94 30.38 -30.68 47.04
C ILE A 94 30.03 -31.33 48.39
N LEU A 95 30.42 -32.60 48.58
CA LEU A 95 30.20 -33.30 49.86
C LEU A 95 30.97 -32.65 51.02
N ALA A 96 32.23 -32.26 50.78
CA ALA A 96 33.03 -31.51 51.74
C ALA A 96 32.36 -30.18 52.08
N GLY A 97 31.87 -29.44 51.06
CA GLY A 97 31.15 -28.18 51.23
C GLY A 97 29.90 -28.31 52.10
N HIS A 98 29.10 -29.36 51.88
CA HIS A 98 27.92 -29.66 52.70
C HIS A 98 28.27 -29.90 54.17
N ARG A 99 29.30 -30.71 54.44
CA ARG A 99 29.78 -30.99 55.80
C ARG A 99 30.39 -29.73 56.45
N PHE A 100 31.16 -28.93 55.72
CA PHE A 100 31.64 -27.63 56.20
C PHE A 100 30.50 -26.68 56.56
N SER A 101 29.42 -26.64 55.76
CA SER A 101 28.25 -25.81 56.05
C SER A 101 27.56 -26.26 57.34
N LYS A 102 27.39 -27.57 57.56
CA LYS A 102 26.83 -28.10 58.83
C LYS A 102 27.69 -27.74 60.04
N ALA A 103 29.00 -27.75 59.86
CA ALA A 103 29.97 -27.33 60.88
C ALA A 103 30.09 -25.80 61.06
N GLY A 104 29.26 -24.99 60.36
CA GLY A 104 29.29 -23.53 60.43
C GLY A 104 30.55 -22.87 59.87
N GLN A 105 31.31 -23.56 59.01
CA GLN A 105 32.59 -23.08 58.49
C GLN A 105 32.45 -22.34 57.16
N ARG A 106 33.17 -21.22 57.04
CA ARG A 106 33.23 -20.39 55.82
C ARG A 106 33.85 -21.10 54.60
N HIS A 107 34.57 -22.21 54.84
CA HIS A 107 35.22 -23.01 53.80
C HIS A 107 34.21 -23.67 52.85
N ALA A 108 32.94 -23.80 53.25
CA ALA A 108 31.87 -24.35 52.43
C ALA A 108 31.76 -23.62 51.07
N LEU A 109 31.72 -22.28 51.09
CA LEU A 109 31.62 -21.46 49.87
C LEU A 109 32.77 -21.75 48.90
N ARG A 110 34.01 -21.81 49.42
CA ARG A 110 35.20 -22.13 48.62
C ARG A 110 35.07 -23.49 47.93
N CYS A 111 34.59 -24.51 48.65
CA CYS A 111 34.41 -25.85 48.11
C CYS A 111 33.39 -25.88 46.96
N TYR A 112 32.25 -25.20 47.11
CA TYR A 112 31.24 -25.09 46.05
C TYR A 112 31.75 -24.29 44.85
N CYS A 113 32.48 -23.19 45.06
CA CYS A 113 33.09 -22.42 43.96
C CYS A 113 34.10 -23.26 43.15
N GLN A 114 34.92 -24.08 43.81
CA GLN A 114 35.84 -25.00 43.13
C GLN A 114 35.09 -26.10 42.36
N ALA A 115 34.00 -26.62 42.91
CA ALA A 115 33.15 -27.58 42.20
C ALA A 115 32.47 -26.96 40.97
N LEU A 116 31.99 -25.70 41.07
CA LEU A 116 31.33 -24.99 39.97
C LEU A 116 32.23 -24.88 38.74
N GLN A 117 33.54 -24.67 38.91
CA GLN A 117 34.49 -24.61 37.78
C GLN A 117 34.50 -25.88 36.92
N VAL A 118 34.13 -27.03 37.48
CA VAL A 118 34.07 -28.30 36.75
C VAL A 118 32.77 -28.44 35.96
N TYR A 119 31.65 -27.95 36.48
CA TYR A 119 30.33 -28.11 35.86
C TYR A 119 29.97 -26.98 34.91
N LYS A 120 30.41 -25.75 35.20
CA LYS A 120 30.07 -24.53 34.45
C LYS A 120 30.24 -24.70 32.94
N GLY A 121 29.15 -24.48 32.20
CA GLY A 121 29.15 -24.45 30.73
C GLY A 121 29.25 -25.83 30.08
N LYS A 122 28.87 -26.89 30.80
CA LYS A 122 28.87 -28.27 30.29
C LYS A 122 27.47 -28.89 30.18
N ASP A 123 26.42 -28.06 30.23
CA ASP A 123 25.01 -28.43 30.13
C ASP A 123 24.48 -29.35 31.25
N TRP A 124 25.18 -29.44 32.39
CA TRP A 124 24.73 -30.17 33.59
C TRP A 124 23.84 -29.27 34.45
N THR A 125 22.75 -28.76 33.87
CA THR A 125 21.93 -27.68 34.44
C THR A 125 21.43 -27.99 35.86
N LEU A 126 20.98 -29.21 36.15
CA LEU A 126 20.53 -29.60 37.51
C LEU A 126 21.64 -29.50 38.57
N ALA A 127 22.87 -29.89 38.21
CA ALA A 127 24.01 -29.81 39.12
C ALA A 127 24.46 -28.35 39.28
N GLU A 128 24.51 -27.59 38.19
CA GLU A 128 24.80 -26.15 38.23
C GLU A 128 23.79 -25.38 39.07
N ASP A 129 22.49 -25.66 38.92
CA ASP A 129 21.41 -25.02 39.70
C ASP A 129 21.59 -25.29 41.20
N HIS A 130 21.83 -26.55 41.58
CA HIS A 130 22.06 -26.90 42.99
C HIS A 130 23.32 -26.19 43.56
N ILE A 131 24.41 -26.17 42.80
CA ILE A 131 25.66 -25.53 43.24
C ILE A 131 25.46 -24.02 43.36
N ASN A 132 24.88 -23.35 42.35
CA ASN A 132 24.62 -21.91 42.37
C ASN A 132 23.62 -21.54 43.48
N PHE A 133 22.58 -22.33 43.71
CA PHE A 133 21.62 -22.09 44.79
C PHE A 133 22.31 -22.14 46.16
N THR A 134 23.19 -23.13 46.34
CA THR A 134 23.97 -23.25 47.58
C THR A 134 24.97 -22.12 47.73
N ILE A 135 25.69 -21.74 46.67
CA ILE A 135 26.61 -20.58 46.66
C ILE A 135 25.85 -19.30 47.03
N GLY A 136 24.63 -19.11 46.51
CA GLY A 136 23.77 -17.97 46.82
C GLY A 136 23.49 -17.86 48.33
N ARG A 137 22.98 -18.94 48.92
CA ARG A 137 22.66 -18.99 50.37
C ARG A 137 23.89 -18.83 51.26
N GLN A 138 25.00 -19.47 50.92
CA GLN A 138 26.24 -19.37 51.69
C GLN A 138 26.84 -17.97 51.60
N SER A 139 26.90 -17.39 50.40
CA SER A 139 27.39 -16.02 50.19
C SER A 139 26.58 -15.01 51.00
N PHE A 140 25.25 -15.14 51.01
CA PHE A 140 24.39 -14.27 51.81
C PHE A 140 24.65 -14.41 53.32
N THR A 141 24.79 -15.64 53.82
CA THR A 141 25.12 -15.92 55.23
C THR A 141 26.47 -15.31 55.63
N LEU A 142 27.42 -15.25 54.69
CA LEU A 142 28.74 -14.65 54.88
C LEU A 142 28.77 -13.12 54.66
N ARG A 143 27.60 -12.47 54.53
CA ARG A 143 27.45 -11.03 54.25
C ARG A 143 28.11 -10.58 52.95
N GLN A 144 28.03 -11.42 51.92
CA GLN A 144 28.45 -11.10 50.55
C GLN A 144 27.21 -11.10 49.62
N PRO A 145 26.32 -10.11 49.74
CA PRO A 145 25.05 -10.10 49.00
C PRO A 145 25.25 -10.01 47.48
N GLU A 146 26.28 -9.35 46.98
CA GLU A 146 26.56 -9.21 45.54
C GLU A 146 26.85 -10.58 44.90
N ASN A 147 27.67 -11.40 45.58
CA ASN A 147 27.96 -12.77 45.16
C ASN A 147 26.70 -13.65 45.21
N ALA A 148 25.83 -13.42 46.18
CA ALA A 148 24.57 -14.14 46.30
C ALA A 148 23.60 -13.80 45.15
N VAL A 149 23.43 -12.50 44.86
CA VAL A 149 22.61 -12.00 43.73
C VAL A 149 23.13 -12.55 42.42
N ALA A 150 24.45 -12.54 42.19
CA ALA A 150 25.05 -13.08 40.96
C ALA A 150 24.77 -14.57 40.79
N ALA A 151 24.88 -15.36 41.86
CA ALA A 151 24.61 -16.80 41.82
C ALA A 151 23.13 -17.11 41.54
N PHE A 152 22.19 -16.44 42.23
CA PHE A 152 20.77 -16.62 41.98
C PHE A 152 20.35 -16.12 40.59
N ARG A 153 20.90 -14.99 40.13
CA ARG A 153 20.67 -14.47 38.76
C ARG A 153 21.04 -15.51 37.70
N HIS A 154 22.15 -16.23 37.87
CA HIS A 154 22.58 -17.27 36.92
C HIS A 154 21.56 -18.40 36.79
N ILE A 155 20.87 -18.76 37.88
CA ILE A 155 19.85 -19.82 37.88
C ILE A 155 18.57 -19.35 37.17
N LEU A 156 18.21 -18.08 37.32
CA LEU A 156 16.96 -17.51 36.78
C LEU A 156 17.02 -17.21 35.27
N ILE A 157 18.20 -16.91 34.72
CA ILE A 157 18.38 -16.59 33.30
C ILE A 157 18.56 -17.84 32.43
N ASN A 158 19.15 -18.90 32.99
CA ASN A 158 19.40 -20.13 32.25
C ASN A 158 18.17 -21.03 32.24
N ASP A 159 18.08 -21.90 31.22
CA ASP A 159 16.98 -22.85 31.04
C ASP A 159 17.05 -23.99 32.10
N SER A 160 16.56 -23.67 33.30
CA SER A 160 16.57 -24.58 34.45
C SER A 160 15.56 -25.71 34.23
N LYS A 161 16.04 -26.96 34.33
CA LYS A 161 15.19 -28.16 34.22
C LYS A 161 14.51 -28.55 35.53
N GLN A 162 14.64 -27.74 36.58
CA GLN A 162 14.06 -28.00 37.90
C GLN A 162 12.51 -27.96 37.88
N SER A 163 11.91 -28.43 38.97
CA SER A 163 10.46 -28.35 39.18
C SER A 163 10.00 -26.92 39.44
N ALA A 164 8.71 -26.62 39.19
CA ALA A 164 8.13 -25.30 39.46
C ALA A 164 8.32 -24.88 40.94
N VAL A 165 8.15 -25.81 41.88
CA VAL A 165 8.36 -25.55 43.33
C VAL A 165 9.79 -25.11 43.61
N GLN A 166 10.78 -25.75 42.98
CA GLN A 166 12.18 -25.41 43.19
C GLN A 166 12.54 -24.07 42.52
N GLN A 167 11.98 -23.77 41.34
CA GLN A 167 12.14 -22.48 40.67
C GLN A 167 11.47 -21.34 41.45
N ALA A 168 10.31 -21.58 42.07
CA ALA A 168 9.67 -20.63 42.98
C ALA A 168 10.60 -20.28 44.16
N ALA A 169 11.24 -21.29 44.75
CA ALA A 169 12.22 -21.09 45.83
C ALA A 169 13.42 -20.26 45.36
N PHE A 170 13.93 -20.48 44.14
CA PHE A 170 15.00 -19.66 43.57
C PHE A 170 14.61 -18.18 43.43
N LEU A 171 13.41 -17.92 42.90
CA LEU A 171 12.89 -16.56 42.75
C LEU A 171 12.68 -15.89 44.11
N ARG A 172 12.08 -16.59 45.08
CA ARG A 172 11.83 -16.08 46.43
C ARG A 172 13.11 -15.69 47.16
N GLU A 173 14.14 -16.55 47.11
CA GLU A 173 15.45 -16.27 47.72
C GLU A 173 16.15 -15.10 47.01
N TYR A 174 16.08 -15.02 45.68
CA TYR A 174 16.60 -13.89 44.91
C TYR A 174 15.99 -12.56 45.36
N LEU A 175 14.65 -12.49 45.42
CA LEU A 175 13.91 -11.31 45.83
C LEU A 175 14.23 -10.92 47.29
N TYR A 176 14.34 -11.91 48.18
CA TYR A 176 14.68 -11.68 49.58
C TYR A 176 16.09 -11.10 49.76
N VAL A 177 17.10 -11.68 49.11
CA VAL A 177 18.48 -11.18 49.17
C VAL A 177 18.57 -9.78 48.60
N TYR A 178 17.89 -9.52 47.49
CA TYR A 178 17.90 -8.21 46.87
C TYR A 178 17.22 -7.15 47.76
N LYS A 179 16.05 -7.44 48.32
CA LYS A 179 15.35 -6.56 49.26
C LYS A 179 16.22 -6.22 50.47
N SER A 180 16.91 -7.22 51.03
CA SER A 180 17.84 -7.04 52.15
C SER A 180 19.05 -6.16 51.78
N MET A 181 19.58 -6.29 50.57
CA MET A 181 20.69 -5.46 50.06
C MET A 181 20.24 -4.02 49.84
N SER A 182 19.08 -3.81 49.23
CA SER A 182 18.54 -2.47 48.94
C SER A 182 18.29 -1.61 50.19
N GLN A 183 18.03 -2.23 51.35
CA GLN A 183 17.89 -1.54 52.63
C GLN A 183 19.22 -1.06 53.22
N LEU A 184 20.35 -1.64 52.78
CA LEU A 184 21.70 -1.34 53.29
C LEU A 184 22.43 -0.29 52.45
N THR A 185 22.10 -0.18 51.16
CA THR A 185 22.75 0.74 50.22
C THR A 185 21.82 1.90 49.90
N SER A 186 22.16 3.12 50.33
CA SER A 186 21.44 4.36 49.98
C SER A 186 21.71 4.84 48.55
N ASP A 187 22.09 3.94 47.63
CA ASP A 187 22.50 4.29 46.28
C ASP A 187 21.27 4.49 45.38
N SER A 188 21.28 5.60 44.64
CA SER A 188 20.10 6.15 43.96
C SER A 188 19.69 5.46 42.65
N SER A 189 20.25 4.30 42.28
CA SER A 189 20.02 3.63 41.00
C SER A 189 19.24 2.32 41.16
N LEU A 190 18.29 2.08 40.26
CA LEU A 190 17.45 0.88 40.28
C LEU A 190 18.24 -0.36 39.79
N PRO A 191 18.01 -1.56 40.38
CA PRO A 191 18.60 -2.81 39.89
C PRO A 191 18.28 -3.11 38.43
N GLN A 192 19.19 -3.81 37.76
CA GLN A 192 18.86 -4.54 36.54
C GLN A 192 18.23 -5.90 36.88
N LEU A 193 16.93 -6.05 36.71
CA LEU A 193 16.23 -7.31 36.98
C LEU A 193 16.46 -8.32 35.85
N PRO A 194 16.62 -9.63 36.15
CA PRO A 194 16.84 -10.66 35.13
C PRO A 194 15.55 -11.20 34.49
N LEU A 195 14.38 -10.96 35.11
CA LEU A 195 13.10 -11.56 34.74
C LEU A 195 11.99 -10.51 34.74
N PRO A 196 11.01 -10.60 33.80
CA PRO A 196 10.99 -11.49 32.64
C PRO A 196 12.12 -11.19 31.64
N CYS A 197 12.38 -12.10 30.70
CA CYS A 197 13.31 -11.84 29.61
C CYS A 197 12.67 -10.87 28.61
N LEU A 198 13.32 -9.73 28.37
CA LEU A 198 12.84 -8.73 27.42
C LEU A 198 13.44 -8.97 26.04
N HIS A 199 12.59 -9.20 25.03
CA HIS A 199 13.00 -9.36 23.64
C HIS A 199 13.11 -8.00 22.93
N SER A 200 14.16 -7.23 23.24
CA SER A 200 14.37 -5.86 22.76
C SER A 200 14.34 -5.70 21.23
N SER A 201 14.76 -6.71 20.46
CA SER A 201 14.75 -6.64 18.99
C SER A 201 13.34 -6.62 18.40
N GLN A 202 12.35 -7.19 19.09
CA GLN A 202 10.94 -7.23 18.68
C GLN A 202 10.16 -5.99 19.10
N THR A 203 10.78 -5.03 19.80
CA THR A 203 10.12 -3.80 20.24
C THR A 203 9.60 -3.00 19.06
N ARG A 204 8.31 -2.64 19.09
CA ARG A 204 7.67 -1.78 18.10
C ARG A 204 7.33 -0.44 18.72
N VAL A 205 7.45 0.64 17.97
CA VAL A 205 7.14 2.01 18.44
C VAL A 205 6.14 2.63 17.49
N PHE A 206 5.01 3.09 18.03
CA PHE A 206 3.95 3.74 17.29
C PHE A 206 3.81 5.20 17.72
N PHE A 207 3.72 6.09 16.72
CA PHE A 207 3.57 7.52 16.86
C PHE A 207 2.20 7.96 16.33
N GLY A 208 1.37 8.53 17.19
CA GLY A 208 0.07 9.10 16.82
C GLY A 208 -1.06 8.60 17.70
N HIS A 209 -2.26 9.17 17.51
CA HIS A 209 -3.40 8.91 18.37
C HIS A 209 -4.09 7.56 18.12
N GLU A 210 -4.65 7.00 19.18
CA GLU A 210 -5.71 5.99 19.09
C GLU A 210 -6.94 6.65 18.47
N ARG A 211 -7.35 6.15 17.30
CA ARG A 211 -8.41 6.78 16.49
C ARG A 211 -9.77 6.60 17.14
N ARG A 212 -10.65 7.57 16.95
CA ARG A 212 -12.07 7.43 17.32
C ARG A 212 -12.73 6.39 16.40
N LEU A 213 -13.50 5.49 16.99
CA LEU A 213 -14.37 4.59 16.22
C LEU A 213 -15.46 5.42 15.52
N ALA A 214 -15.75 5.08 14.27
CA ALA A 214 -16.81 5.76 13.55
C ALA A 214 -18.17 5.49 14.21
N GLU A 215 -19.00 6.52 14.34
CA GLU A 215 -20.35 6.42 14.89
C GLU A 215 -21.39 6.33 13.77
N GLY A 216 -22.36 5.41 13.88
CA GLY A 216 -23.45 5.25 12.91
C GLY A 216 -22.99 4.66 11.57
N GLU A 217 -23.44 5.25 10.46
CA GLU A 217 -23.15 4.81 9.08
C GLU A 217 -21.81 5.32 8.54
N LYS A 218 -21.00 6.00 9.37
CA LYS A 218 -19.71 6.53 8.97
C LYS A 218 -18.66 5.42 8.93
N GLN A 219 -17.78 5.45 7.93
CA GLN A 219 -16.58 4.63 7.84
C GLN A 219 -15.35 5.52 8.05
N ALA A 220 -14.63 5.33 9.15
CA ALA A 220 -13.40 6.09 9.40
C ALA A 220 -12.26 5.61 8.50
N ALA A 221 -11.46 6.55 8.01
CA ALA A 221 -10.18 6.26 7.41
C ALA A 221 -9.26 5.61 8.45
N THR A 222 -8.95 4.31 8.28
CA THR A 222 -8.01 3.57 9.15
C THR A 222 -7.02 2.76 8.33
N HIS A 223 -5.72 3.00 8.49
CA HIS A 223 -4.71 2.19 7.76
C HIS A 223 -3.34 2.08 8.48
N VAL A 224 -3.22 2.46 9.76
CA VAL A 224 -2.03 2.08 10.56
C VAL A 224 -2.51 1.72 11.95
N SER A 225 -2.31 0.46 12.34
CA SER A 225 -2.56 -0.04 13.69
C SER A 225 -1.35 -0.85 14.17
N LEU A 226 -1.18 -0.96 15.50
CA LEU A 226 -0.19 -1.85 16.09
C LEU A 226 -0.51 -3.34 15.88
N ASP A 227 -1.76 -3.67 15.55
CA ASP A 227 -2.20 -5.04 15.30
C ASP A 227 -1.86 -5.53 13.88
N GLN A 228 -1.49 -4.62 12.98
CA GLN A 228 -1.07 -4.95 11.62
C GLN A 228 0.41 -5.37 11.59
N GLU A 229 0.70 -6.44 10.86
CA GLU A 229 2.07 -6.84 10.55
C GLU A 229 2.71 -5.89 9.52
N PHE A 230 4.04 -5.82 9.52
CA PHE A 230 4.75 -4.97 8.55
C PHE A 230 4.80 -5.64 7.18
N ASP A 231 4.21 -4.96 6.19
CA ASP A 231 4.27 -5.35 4.79
C ASP A 231 5.20 -4.39 4.02
N ARG A 232 6.24 -4.97 3.40
CA ARG A 232 7.26 -4.23 2.64
C ARG A 232 6.69 -3.60 1.37
N ASP A 233 5.85 -4.32 0.64
CA ASP A 233 5.33 -3.89 -0.66
C ASP A 233 4.31 -2.78 -0.47
N LEU A 234 3.41 -2.93 0.52
CA LEU A 234 2.50 -1.84 0.92
C LEU A 234 3.28 -0.62 1.44
N SER A 235 4.33 -0.82 2.25
CA SER A 235 5.15 0.30 2.73
C SER A 235 5.82 1.07 1.58
N GLN A 236 6.23 0.38 0.52
CA GLN A 236 6.81 1.02 -0.67
C GLN A 236 5.75 1.77 -1.48
N LEU A 237 4.55 1.19 -1.64
CA LEU A 237 3.41 1.85 -2.28
C LEU A 237 3.04 3.18 -1.59
N TRP A 238 2.94 3.18 -0.27
CA TRP A 238 2.63 4.41 0.48
C TRP A 238 3.70 5.48 0.35
N ARG A 239 4.98 5.08 0.29
CA ARG A 239 6.09 5.98 0.05
C ARG A 239 5.98 6.65 -1.32
N GLU A 240 5.66 5.88 -2.36
CA GLU A 240 5.49 6.38 -3.73
C GLU A 240 4.32 7.37 -3.84
N LEU A 241 3.18 7.04 -3.22
CA LEU A 241 2.03 7.96 -3.16
C LEU A 241 2.36 9.26 -2.41
N GLU A 242 3.08 9.18 -1.30
CA GLU A 242 3.50 10.35 -0.52
C GLU A 242 4.48 11.23 -1.31
N GLU A 243 5.46 10.62 -1.98
CA GLU A 243 6.42 11.32 -2.84
C GLU A 243 5.73 12.07 -3.98
N GLN A 244 4.71 11.46 -4.61
CA GLN A 244 3.90 12.10 -5.65
C GLN A 244 3.16 13.34 -5.13
N VAL A 245 2.51 13.25 -3.97
CA VAL A 245 1.78 14.41 -3.39
C VAL A 245 2.76 15.50 -2.98
N VAL A 246 3.90 15.15 -2.39
CA VAL A 246 4.93 16.12 -2.00
C VAL A 246 5.52 16.82 -3.22
N ALA A 247 5.75 16.10 -4.32
CA ALA A 247 6.20 16.71 -5.57
C ALA A 247 5.18 17.75 -6.07
N VAL A 248 3.89 17.41 -6.09
CA VAL A 248 2.82 18.33 -6.51
C VAL A 248 2.71 19.55 -5.57
N ALA A 249 2.80 19.34 -4.26
CA ALA A 249 2.81 20.42 -3.26
C ALA A 249 4.00 21.39 -3.46
N ASN A 250 5.14 20.88 -3.95
CA ASN A 250 6.38 21.62 -4.15
C ASN A 250 6.68 21.88 -5.65
N ARG A 251 5.66 22.23 -6.43
CA ARG A 251 5.78 22.67 -7.84
C ARG A 251 6.50 21.68 -8.76
N GLY A 252 6.30 20.38 -8.54
CA GLY A 252 6.86 19.29 -9.32
C GLY A 252 8.23 18.78 -8.86
N THR A 253 8.73 19.24 -7.71
CA THR A 253 10.04 18.80 -7.17
C THR A 253 9.92 18.23 -5.77
N VAL A 254 10.58 17.11 -5.51
CA VAL A 254 10.66 16.53 -4.17
C VAL A 254 11.80 17.21 -3.40
N PRO A 255 11.55 17.84 -2.23
CA PRO A 255 12.61 18.44 -1.42
C PRO A 255 13.67 17.42 -1.01
N ILE A 256 14.95 17.81 -0.97
CA ILE A 256 16.06 16.94 -0.53
C ILE A 256 15.89 16.48 0.93
N THR A 257 15.17 17.27 1.72
CA THR A 257 14.82 16.98 3.12
C THR A 257 13.58 16.10 3.28
N PHE A 258 12.94 15.67 2.17
CA PHE A 258 11.75 14.81 2.22
C PHE A 258 12.06 13.50 2.95
N GLN A 259 11.11 13.12 3.80
CA GLN A 259 11.13 11.87 4.54
C GLN A 259 9.73 11.27 4.49
N PRO A 260 9.59 10.01 4.09
CA PRO A 260 8.31 9.32 4.13
C PRO A 260 7.80 9.22 5.56
N SER A 261 6.53 9.50 5.74
CA SER A 261 5.85 9.42 7.03
C SER A 261 5.77 7.96 7.49
N GLN A 262 6.34 7.67 8.64
CA GLN A 262 6.32 6.33 9.22
C GLN A 262 5.87 6.35 10.67
N CYS A 263 4.60 6.02 10.89
CA CYS A 263 3.98 6.05 12.21
C CYS A 263 4.29 4.80 13.06
N CYS A 264 4.69 3.67 12.46
CA CYS A 264 5.02 2.44 13.18
C CYS A 264 6.42 1.96 12.78
N LEU A 265 7.32 1.88 13.76
CA LEU A 265 8.71 1.44 13.61
C LEU A 265 8.92 0.07 14.25
N ASN A 266 9.73 -0.77 13.62
CA ASN A 266 10.12 -2.09 14.11
C ASN A 266 11.52 -2.47 13.60
N SER A 267 11.96 -3.72 13.75
CA SER A 267 13.30 -4.15 13.31
C SER A 267 13.51 -4.22 11.80
N GLN A 268 12.44 -4.14 11.01
CA GLN A 268 12.45 -4.23 9.54
C GLN A 268 12.34 -2.84 8.86
N THR A 269 12.04 -1.79 9.62
CA THR A 269 11.92 -0.41 9.13
C THR A 269 13.28 0.28 9.04
N ASP A 270 13.37 1.38 8.28
CA ASP A 270 14.60 2.17 8.19
C ASP A 270 14.72 3.09 9.41
N ASN A 271 15.41 2.61 10.44
CA ASN A 271 15.58 3.31 11.71
C ASN A 271 16.91 4.09 11.80
N LEU A 272 17.53 4.43 10.66
CA LEU A 272 18.79 5.18 10.64
C LEU A 272 18.64 6.64 11.07
N ARG A 273 17.41 7.16 11.10
CA ARG A 273 17.10 8.55 11.45
C ARG A 273 16.23 8.59 12.70
N TYR A 274 16.35 9.69 13.45
CA TYR A 274 15.49 9.98 14.60
C TYR A 274 14.05 10.21 14.14
N PRO A 275 13.07 9.45 14.67
CA PRO A 275 11.67 9.66 14.32
C PRO A 275 11.13 10.96 14.88
N LEU A 276 10.08 11.47 14.26
CA LEU A 276 9.41 12.69 14.70
C LEU A 276 8.10 12.32 15.40
N ALA A 277 7.88 12.91 16.57
CA ALA A 277 6.61 12.87 17.30
C ALA A 277 6.12 14.31 17.49
N VAL A 278 4.83 14.48 17.71
CA VAL A 278 4.21 15.80 17.91
C VAL A 278 3.82 15.91 19.39
N VAL A 279 3.96 17.11 19.97
CA VAL A 279 3.54 17.38 21.34
C VAL A 279 2.03 17.14 21.51
N GLU A 280 1.59 16.68 22.69
CA GLU A 280 0.22 16.25 22.98
C GLU A 280 -0.27 15.03 22.16
N GLU A 281 0.64 14.32 21.48
CA GLU A 281 0.32 13.07 20.79
C GLU A 281 0.98 11.86 21.47
N PRO A 282 0.27 10.74 21.61
CA PRO A 282 0.84 9.61 22.32
C PRO A 282 1.88 8.84 21.50
N ILE A 283 2.87 8.36 22.22
CA ILE A 283 3.90 7.45 21.74
C ILE A 283 3.67 6.11 22.45
N ILE A 284 3.38 5.06 21.69
CA ILE A 284 3.11 3.73 22.22
C ILE A 284 4.30 2.84 21.94
N VAL A 285 4.93 2.32 22.99
CA VAL A 285 6.03 1.36 22.91
C VAL A 285 5.47 -0.02 23.23
N GLU A 286 5.52 -0.91 22.24
CA GLU A 286 5.12 -2.29 22.38
C GLU A 286 6.35 -3.18 22.61
N MET A 287 6.31 -3.97 23.68
CA MET A 287 7.43 -4.78 24.14
C MET A 287 6.99 -6.22 24.37
N VAL A 288 7.88 -7.16 24.04
CA VAL A 288 7.63 -8.59 24.18
C VAL A 288 8.40 -9.13 25.37
N PHE A 289 7.67 -9.61 26.38
CA PHE A 289 8.21 -10.21 27.59
C PHE A 289 8.06 -11.73 27.54
N ARG A 290 9.12 -12.46 27.87
CA ARG A 290 9.10 -13.92 27.99
C ARG A 290 9.40 -14.36 29.41
N ASN A 291 8.47 -15.11 30.00
CA ASN A 291 8.74 -15.82 31.24
C ASN A 291 9.56 -17.09 30.92
N LEU A 292 10.72 -17.25 31.56
CA LEU A 292 11.56 -18.45 31.42
C LEU A 292 11.27 -19.49 32.51
N LEU A 293 10.48 -19.11 33.52
CA LEU A 293 10.17 -19.99 34.65
C LEU A 293 8.84 -20.72 34.46
N LYS A 294 8.73 -21.87 35.12
CA LYS A 294 7.50 -22.65 35.26
C LYS A 294 6.56 -22.12 36.35
N VAL A 295 6.81 -20.90 36.82
CA VAL A 295 6.02 -20.20 37.83
C VAL A 295 5.52 -18.87 37.27
N PRO A 296 4.30 -18.42 37.62
CA PRO A 296 3.80 -17.14 37.15
C PRO A 296 4.62 -15.99 37.72
N LEU A 297 4.86 -14.96 36.90
CA LEU A 297 5.49 -13.71 37.30
C LEU A 297 4.40 -12.64 37.44
N ALA A 298 4.42 -11.92 38.55
CA ALA A 298 3.56 -10.76 38.76
C ALA A 298 4.41 -9.49 38.71
N LEU A 299 4.18 -8.65 37.70
CA LEU A 299 4.78 -7.32 37.62
C LEU A 299 3.74 -6.31 38.08
N SER A 300 4.11 -5.43 39.01
CA SER A 300 3.27 -4.28 39.37
C SER A 300 3.96 -2.97 39.06
N ALA A 301 3.15 -1.93 38.83
CA ALA A 301 3.63 -0.60 38.44
C ALA A 301 4.60 -0.62 37.24
N LEU A 302 4.25 -1.37 36.19
CA LEU A 302 5.06 -1.45 34.97
C LEU A 302 4.94 -0.14 34.17
N SER A 303 6.07 0.52 33.94
CA SER A 303 6.15 1.80 33.21
C SER A 303 7.44 1.91 32.38
N LEU A 304 7.45 2.80 31.40
CA LEU A 304 8.65 3.08 30.59
C LEU A 304 9.66 3.94 31.36
N LEU A 305 10.94 3.69 31.10
CA LEU A 305 12.05 4.50 31.58
C LEU A 305 12.54 5.40 30.44
N TRP A 306 12.69 6.69 30.68
CA TRP A 306 13.06 7.65 29.64
C TRP A 306 13.92 8.81 30.13
N LYS A 307 14.63 9.43 29.19
CA LYS A 307 15.36 10.69 29.33
C LYS A 307 14.83 11.70 28.32
N PHE A 308 14.59 12.92 28.77
CA PHE A 308 14.07 13.99 27.94
C PHE A 308 14.97 15.22 28.04
N THR A 309 15.33 15.78 26.90
CA THR A 309 16.10 17.03 26.81
C THR A 309 15.24 18.08 26.12
N PRO A 310 14.71 19.08 26.84
CA PRO A 310 13.91 20.15 26.24
C PRO A 310 14.71 20.92 25.19
N LYS A 311 14.10 21.16 24.03
CA LYS A 311 14.66 22.00 22.97
C LYS A 311 13.57 22.86 22.35
N ASP A 312 13.83 24.16 22.25
CA ASP A 312 12.97 25.10 21.54
C ASP A 312 13.34 25.14 20.06
N PHE A 313 12.38 24.79 19.20
CA PHE A 313 12.56 24.74 17.75
C PHE A 313 12.05 26.01 17.03
N SER A 314 11.64 27.05 17.76
CA SER A 314 10.99 28.26 17.24
C SER A 314 11.94 29.39 16.81
N GLY A 315 13.26 29.26 17.02
CA GLY A 315 14.24 30.33 16.75
C GLY A 315 15.36 29.97 15.72
N PRO A 316 15.79 30.90 14.84
CA PRO A 316 16.85 30.68 13.85
C PRO A 316 18.29 30.76 14.38
N GLN A 317 18.50 31.01 15.68
CA GLN A 317 19.81 31.00 16.32
C GLN A 317 19.79 30.06 17.53
N GLY A 318 20.62 29.01 17.48
CA GLY A 318 21.11 28.24 18.63
C GLY A 318 20.09 27.84 19.70
N SER A 319 19.58 26.62 19.62
CA SER A 319 18.80 25.95 20.66
C SER A 319 19.40 26.17 22.05
N THR A 320 18.67 26.82 22.96
CA THR A 320 19.00 26.76 24.38
C THR A 320 18.67 25.34 24.83
N VAL A 321 19.69 24.52 25.06
CA VAL A 321 19.51 23.13 25.47
C VAL A 321 19.13 23.15 26.95
N GLY A 322 17.91 22.72 27.27
CA GLY A 322 17.47 22.55 28.65
C GLY A 322 18.24 21.43 29.35
N GLU A 323 18.21 21.42 30.68
CA GLU A 323 18.77 20.31 31.46
C GLU A 323 18.06 18.99 31.09
N THR A 324 18.82 17.89 31.00
CA THR A 324 18.27 16.56 30.72
C THR A 324 17.55 16.03 31.95
N ILE A 325 16.30 15.65 31.77
CA ILE A 325 15.38 15.19 32.81
C ILE A 325 15.16 13.69 32.63
N THR A 326 15.09 12.95 33.73
CA THR A 326 14.86 11.50 33.75
C THR A 326 13.75 11.15 34.72
N ASN A 327 12.93 10.15 34.39
CA ASN A 327 11.92 9.63 35.32
C ASN A 327 12.47 8.57 36.30
N GLU A 328 13.79 8.32 36.31
CA GLU A 328 14.45 7.42 37.27
C GLU A 328 14.36 7.92 38.72
N LYS A 329 14.40 9.24 38.93
CA LYS A 329 14.35 9.88 40.24
C LYS A 329 13.02 10.61 40.36
N GLU A 330 12.04 9.96 40.98
CA GLU A 330 10.71 10.54 41.26
C GLU A 330 10.89 11.89 41.96
N THR A 331 10.79 12.96 41.18
CA THR A 331 10.68 14.33 41.67
C THR A 331 9.28 14.79 41.32
N THR A 332 8.57 15.35 42.28
CA THR A 332 7.22 15.92 42.14
C THR A 332 7.11 17.00 41.05
N ALA A 333 8.22 17.41 40.45
CA ALA A 333 8.35 18.33 39.32
C ALA A 333 8.25 17.68 37.92
N LEU A 334 8.11 16.35 37.80
CA LEU A 334 7.98 15.64 36.51
C LEU A 334 6.58 15.73 35.88
N ASN A 335 5.55 16.02 36.68
CA ASN A 335 4.17 16.15 36.24
C ASN A 335 4.03 17.39 35.35
N GLY A 336 3.89 17.20 34.03
CA GLY A 336 3.78 18.28 33.05
C GLY A 336 4.89 18.36 32.00
N ILE A 337 5.78 17.36 31.92
CA ILE A 337 6.73 17.23 30.79
C ILE A 337 6.35 16.04 29.91
N ILE A 338 6.24 14.85 30.48
CA ILE A 338 5.77 13.65 29.79
C ILE A 338 4.91 12.84 30.76
N ASP A 339 3.64 12.68 30.43
CA ASP A 339 2.75 11.77 31.14
C ASP A 339 3.10 10.32 30.75
N THR A 340 3.45 9.52 31.75
CA THR A 340 3.90 8.12 31.57
C THR A 340 2.83 7.17 32.07
N GLN A 341 2.30 6.32 31.19
CA GLN A 341 1.35 5.29 31.57
C GLN A 341 2.01 4.25 32.48
N VAL A 342 1.32 3.91 33.57
CA VAL A 342 1.69 2.84 34.49
C VAL A 342 0.65 1.74 34.41
N ILE A 343 1.06 0.53 34.03
CA ILE A 343 0.20 -0.66 34.13
C ILE A 343 0.27 -1.15 35.58
N PRO A 344 -0.84 -1.12 36.33
CA PRO A 344 -0.82 -1.43 37.76
C PRO A 344 -0.45 -2.89 38.04
N GLU A 345 -0.95 -3.80 37.22
CA GLU A 345 -0.71 -5.24 37.34
C GLU A 345 -0.55 -5.87 35.95
N PHE A 346 0.55 -6.60 35.76
CA PHE A 346 0.88 -7.32 34.53
C PHE A 346 1.41 -8.71 34.90
N THR A 347 0.53 -9.70 34.84
CA THR A 347 0.85 -11.10 35.14
C THR A 347 1.27 -11.84 33.87
N ILE A 348 2.32 -12.66 33.97
CA ILE A 348 2.83 -13.50 32.88
C ILE A 348 2.81 -14.95 33.37
N SER A 349 2.09 -15.81 32.66
CA SER A 349 1.92 -17.23 33.00
C SER A 349 3.24 -18.00 32.87
N PRO A 350 3.34 -19.21 33.45
CA PRO A 350 4.50 -20.09 33.27
C PRO A 350 4.89 -20.23 31.80
N GLU A 351 6.16 -19.99 31.47
CA GLU A 351 6.73 -20.15 30.12
C GLU A 351 6.04 -19.31 29.00
N GLU A 352 5.16 -18.37 29.37
CA GLU A 352 4.41 -17.53 28.43
C GLU A 352 5.28 -16.43 27.83
N THR A 353 5.02 -16.11 26.56
CA THR A 353 5.48 -14.87 25.93
C THR A 353 4.29 -13.92 25.78
N LYS A 354 4.37 -12.75 26.42
CA LYS A 354 3.28 -11.80 26.54
C LYS A 354 3.73 -10.41 26.11
N VAL A 355 2.85 -9.71 25.41
CA VAL A 355 3.10 -8.35 24.89
C VAL A 355 2.54 -7.31 25.86
N ALA A 356 3.27 -6.23 26.12
CA ALA A 356 2.77 -5.05 26.80
C ALA A 356 2.87 -3.83 25.87
N ARG A 357 1.87 -2.94 25.93
CA ARG A 357 1.84 -1.65 25.25
C ARG A 357 1.84 -0.56 26.32
N LEU A 358 2.89 0.27 26.33
CA LEU A 358 3.04 1.37 27.28
C LEU A 358 3.03 2.70 26.53
N LYS A 359 2.23 3.65 27.03
CA LYS A 359 1.99 4.95 26.41
C LYS A 359 2.79 6.06 27.11
N LEU A 360 3.41 6.93 26.32
CA LEU A 360 3.99 8.21 26.74
C LEU A 360 3.23 9.34 26.06
N LEU A 361 2.95 10.43 26.78
CA LEU A 361 2.31 11.63 26.25
C LEU A 361 3.20 12.85 26.56
N PRO A 362 3.97 13.37 25.58
CA PRO A 362 4.86 14.50 25.80
C PRO A 362 4.12 15.84 25.71
N HIS A 363 4.37 16.74 26.66
CA HIS A 363 3.78 18.08 26.77
C HIS A 363 4.74 19.21 26.36
N LYS A 364 6.02 18.89 26.10
CA LYS A 364 7.05 19.86 25.69
C LYS A 364 7.85 19.38 24.49
N THR A 365 8.37 20.32 23.70
CA THR A 365 9.26 20.03 22.57
C THR A 365 10.67 19.69 23.04
N GLY A 366 11.33 18.76 22.37
CA GLY A 366 12.64 18.29 22.78
C GLY A 366 13.06 16.96 22.15
N GLU A 367 14.07 16.33 22.74
CA GLU A 367 14.56 15.01 22.36
C GLU A 367 14.25 14.01 23.47
N LEU A 368 13.48 12.98 23.15
CA LEU A 368 13.11 11.90 24.05
C LEU A 368 13.93 10.66 23.71
N HIS A 369 14.44 9.98 24.74
CA HIS A 369 15.16 8.73 24.64
C HIS A 369 14.50 7.72 25.56
N VAL A 370 13.93 6.65 25.00
CA VAL A 370 13.34 5.55 25.76
C VAL A 370 14.44 4.56 26.10
N LEU A 371 14.73 4.41 27.40
CA LEU A 371 15.85 3.61 27.89
C LEU A 371 15.47 2.16 28.19
N GLY A 372 14.23 1.90 28.57
CA GLY A 372 13.85 0.62 29.13
C GLY A 372 12.49 0.62 29.82
N VAL A 373 12.32 -0.29 30.77
CA VAL A 373 11.14 -0.38 31.64
C VAL A 373 11.55 -0.46 33.11
N VAL A 374 10.65 0.02 33.97
CA VAL A 374 10.71 -0.12 35.42
C VAL A 374 9.46 -0.87 35.87
N TYR A 375 9.62 -1.80 36.81
CA TYR A 375 8.52 -2.54 37.42
C TYR A 375 8.93 -3.11 38.78
N ASN A 376 7.92 -3.50 39.56
CA ASN A 376 8.09 -4.31 40.75
C ASN A 376 7.90 -5.78 40.39
N LEU A 377 8.95 -6.59 40.55
CA LEU A 377 8.89 -8.04 40.35
C LEU A 377 8.45 -8.73 41.64
N GLY A 378 7.35 -9.49 41.59
CA GLY A 378 6.87 -10.33 42.68
C GLY A 378 6.61 -11.78 42.24
N THR A 379 6.41 -12.65 43.23
CA THR A 379 5.94 -14.03 43.03
C THR A 379 4.44 -14.04 42.76
N GLY A 380 3.98 -14.72 41.70
CA GLY A 380 2.55 -14.80 41.35
C GLY A 380 1.69 -15.70 42.26
N GLU A 381 2.11 -15.96 43.50
CA GLU A 381 1.32 -16.69 44.50
C GLU A 381 0.29 -15.73 45.09
N VAL A 382 -0.87 -15.62 44.45
CA VAL A 382 -2.08 -15.15 45.14
C VAL A 382 -2.57 -16.34 45.95
N ASP A 383 -2.26 -16.38 47.24
CA ASP A 383 -2.89 -17.33 48.14
C ASP A 383 -4.40 -17.12 48.06
N ASN A 384 -5.13 -18.13 47.58
CA ASN A 384 -6.59 -18.26 47.70
C ASN A 384 -6.98 -18.51 49.17
N SER A 385 -6.51 -17.66 50.08
CA SER A 385 -7.01 -17.58 51.45
C SER A 385 -7.86 -16.32 51.57
N GLU A 386 -9.06 -16.53 52.09
CA GLU A 386 -10.21 -15.64 52.01
C GLU A 386 -9.93 -14.22 52.55
N GLY A 387 -10.38 -13.21 51.80
CA GLY A 387 -10.96 -12.02 52.43
C GLY A 387 -10.13 -10.73 52.55
N VAL A 388 -9.12 -10.48 51.71
CA VAL A 388 -8.56 -9.10 51.61
C VAL A 388 -9.15 -8.40 50.39
N SER A 389 -10.01 -7.41 50.66
CA SER A 389 -10.72 -6.63 49.64
C SER A 389 -9.73 -5.94 48.69
N GLN A 390 -9.91 -6.13 47.37
CA GLN A 390 -9.14 -5.54 46.26
C GLN A 390 -8.92 -4.02 46.39
N THR A 391 -9.82 -3.34 47.12
CA THR A 391 -9.82 -1.90 47.39
C THR A 391 -8.76 -1.44 48.40
N LEU A 392 -8.33 -2.31 49.33
CA LEU A 392 -7.31 -1.97 50.33
C LEU A 392 -5.89 -2.00 49.76
N ILE A 393 -5.65 -2.81 48.72
CA ILE A 393 -4.38 -2.83 47.96
C ILE A 393 -4.18 -1.48 47.25
N PHE A 394 -5.25 -0.91 46.68
CA PHE A 394 -5.22 0.36 45.97
C PHE A 394 -4.83 1.56 46.86
N LEU A 395 -5.27 1.58 48.12
CA LEU A 395 -4.92 2.64 49.07
C LEU A 395 -3.48 2.49 49.63
N PHE A 396 -2.93 1.27 49.64
CA PHE A 396 -1.61 0.96 50.17
C PHE A 396 -0.45 1.44 49.28
N PHE A 397 -0.67 1.56 47.97
CA PHE A 397 0.36 1.97 47.00
C PHE A 397 0.43 3.49 46.76
N TYR A 398 -0.56 4.28 47.20
CA TYR A 398 -0.65 5.72 46.91
C TYR A 398 -0.17 6.64 48.06
N VAL A 399 0.12 6.09 49.24
CA VAL A 399 0.57 6.89 50.40
C VAL A 399 2.07 6.76 50.57
N THR A 400 2.75 7.91 50.53
CA THR A 400 4.19 8.05 50.71
C THR A 400 4.67 7.47 52.03
N ASP A 401 5.84 6.84 51.92
CA ASP A 401 6.67 6.28 52.96
C ASP A 401 6.85 7.24 54.16
N ARG A 402 6.02 7.06 55.20
CA ARG A 402 6.33 7.47 56.60
C ARG A 402 5.36 7.04 57.69
N ALA A 403 4.28 6.30 57.41
CA ALA A 403 3.31 5.91 58.46
C ALA A 403 2.72 4.48 58.34
N ALA A 404 3.39 3.53 57.69
CA ALA A 404 2.90 2.15 57.53
C ALA A 404 3.82 1.11 58.19
N GLY A 405 4.25 1.36 59.42
CA GLY A 405 5.22 0.51 60.13
C GLY A 405 4.69 -0.80 60.73
N SER A 406 3.49 -1.30 60.41
CA SER A 406 2.94 -2.45 61.17
C SER A 406 2.06 -3.47 60.44
N LEU A 407 1.83 -3.40 59.12
CA LEU A 407 0.99 -4.39 58.41
C LEU A 407 1.51 -4.85 57.03
N ALA A 408 2.71 -4.42 56.60
CA ALA A 408 3.28 -4.72 55.28
C ALA A 408 4.07 -6.05 55.23
N GLY A 409 3.47 -7.14 55.73
CA GLY A 409 4.16 -8.42 55.96
C GLY A 409 4.37 -9.34 54.75
N ASP A 410 3.44 -9.40 53.78
CA ASP A 410 3.29 -10.66 53.02
C ASP A 410 3.50 -10.65 51.49
N LEU A 411 3.85 -9.53 50.84
CA LEU A 411 4.31 -9.59 49.43
C LEU A 411 5.80 -9.23 49.28
N MET A 412 6.59 -10.24 48.91
CA MET A 412 7.99 -10.08 48.52
C MET A 412 8.09 -9.55 47.09
N CYS A 413 8.12 -8.23 46.92
CA CYS A 413 8.39 -7.58 45.63
C CYS A 413 9.67 -6.74 45.66
N VAL A 414 10.35 -6.64 44.52
CA VAL A 414 11.56 -5.82 44.32
C VAL A 414 11.35 -4.87 43.14
N ARG A 415 11.53 -3.57 43.36
CA ARG A 415 11.52 -2.56 42.29
C ARG A 415 12.84 -2.60 41.53
N GLY A 416 12.76 -2.66 40.20
CA GLY A 416 13.93 -2.60 39.35
C GLY A 416 13.61 -2.22 37.92
N GLN A 417 14.64 -2.25 37.08
CA GLN A 417 14.59 -1.83 35.70
C GLN A 417 15.20 -2.87 34.76
N GLN A 418 14.85 -2.78 33.48
CA GLN A 418 15.50 -3.50 32.39
C GLN A 418 15.71 -2.55 31.22
N ASN A 419 16.93 -2.50 30.70
CA ASN A 419 17.27 -1.65 29.57
C ASN A 419 16.80 -2.27 28.24
N LEU A 420 16.33 -1.41 27.34
CA LEU A 420 16.01 -1.75 25.96
C LEU A 420 17.26 -1.58 25.08
N GLU A 421 18.06 -2.64 24.97
CA GLU A 421 19.21 -2.66 24.07
C GLU A 421 18.78 -3.09 22.66
N ILE A 422 18.56 -2.10 21.80
CA ILE A 422 18.20 -2.33 20.41
C ILE A 422 19.45 -2.33 19.54
N GLN A 423 19.58 -3.34 18.67
CA GLN A 423 20.64 -3.45 17.67
C GLN A 423 20.04 -3.24 16.29
N GLY A 424 20.66 -2.37 15.49
CA GLY A 424 20.28 -2.16 14.09
C GLY A 424 20.69 -3.30 13.18
N PRO A 425 20.43 -3.19 11.86
CA PRO A 425 20.73 -4.24 10.90
C PRO A 425 22.23 -4.49 10.78
N ARG A 426 22.61 -5.74 10.50
CA ARG A 426 24.02 -6.11 10.26
C ARG A 426 24.51 -5.45 8.97
N LEU A 427 25.59 -4.70 9.08
CA LEU A 427 26.27 -4.07 7.95
C LEU A 427 27.04 -5.13 7.17
N ASN A 428 26.92 -5.12 5.84
CA ASN A 428 27.57 -6.08 4.94
C ASN A 428 28.07 -5.43 3.64
N MET A 429 28.29 -4.11 3.59
CA MET A 429 28.64 -3.40 2.36
C MET A 429 30.15 -3.39 2.13
N THR A 430 30.93 -3.02 3.14
CA THR A 430 32.40 -2.96 3.05
C THR A 430 33.07 -4.31 3.31
N LYS A 431 34.32 -4.48 2.88
CA LYS A 431 35.07 -5.72 3.14
C LYS A 431 35.27 -5.91 4.65
N GLU A 432 35.49 -4.83 5.36
CA GLU A 432 35.64 -4.75 6.81
C GLU A 432 34.33 -5.14 7.52
N GLU A 433 33.16 -4.70 7.04
CA GLU A 433 31.84 -5.11 7.56
C GLU A 433 31.51 -6.57 7.26
N LYS A 434 32.01 -7.12 6.15
CA LYS A 434 31.83 -8.55 5.85
C LYS A 434 32.72 -9.43 6.73
N THR A 435 33.93 -8.98 7.05
CA THR A 435 34.90 -9.74 7.87
C THR A 435 34.78 -9.49 9.37
N SER A 436 34.12 -8.41 9.82
CA SER A 436 33.83 -8.12 11.22
C SER A 436 32.33 -7.92 11.44
N VAL A 437 31.76 -8.51 12.50
CA VAL A 437 30.33 -8.34 12.80
C VAL A 437 30.10 -6.92 13.31
N LYS A 438 29.59 -6.03 12.43
CA LYS A 438 29.21 -4.66 12.75
C LYS A 438 27.72 -4.45 12.48
N TYR A 439 27.07 -3.69 13.34
CA TYR A 439 25.65 -3.34 13.24
C TYR A 439 25.51 -1.84 13.00
N GLY A 440 24.49 -1.45 12.24
CA GLY A 440 24.11 -0.05 12.05
C GLY A 440 23.38 0.52 13.28
N PRO A 441 23.18 1.85 13.34
CA PRO A 441 22.36 2.47 14.36
C PRO A 441 20.87 2.14 14.17
N ASP A 442 20.10 2.19 15.26
CA ASP A 442 18.64 2.04 15.26
C ASP A 442 18.06 3.04 16.26
N HIS A 443 17.45 4.10 15.75
CA HIS A 443 16.96 5.25 16.51
C HIS A 443 15.46 5.19 16.81
N ARG A 444 14.80 4.02 16.69
CA ARG A 444 13.35 3.92 16.88
C ARG A 444 12.88 4.34 18.29
N LEU A 445 13.77 4.30 19.28
CA LEU A 445 13.52 4.71 20.67
C LEU A 445 13.93 6.16 20.99
N ASP A 446 14.41 6.91 20.00
CA ASP A 446 14.94 8.27 20.17
C ASP A 446 14.09 9.33 19.44
N PRO A 447 12.78 9.48 19.72
CA PRO A 447 11.96 10.44 19.01
C PRO A 447 12.26 11.90 19.36
N ILE A 448 12.19 12.76 18.33
CA ILE A 448 12.25 14.20 18.45
C ILE A 448 10.82 14.73 18.55
N ILE A 449 10.49 15.36 19.68
CA ILE A 449 9.18 15.96 19.93
C ILE A 449 9.13 17.34 19.29
N THR A 450 8.33 17.46 18.24
CA THR A 450 8.12 18.67 17.44
C THR A 450 6.96 19.53 17.98
N PRO A 451 6.87 20.82 17.60
CA PRO A 451 5.76 21.68 17.97
C PRO A 451 4.39 21.12 17.53
N PRO A 452 3.27 21.66 18.07
CA PRO A 452 1.92 21.25 17.70
C PRO A 452 1.72 21.26 16.17
N MET A 453 1.09 20.21 15.65
CA MET A 453 0.78 20.05 14.23
C MET A 453 -0.69 19.71 14.03
N PRO A 454 -1.28 20.07 12.88
CA PRO A 454 -2.66 19.71 12.58
C PRO A 454 -2.85 18.20 12.61
N LEU A 455 -4.05 17.72 12.94
CA LEU A 455 -4.38 16.29 12.97
C LEU A 455 -5.73 16.09 12.29
N LEU A 456 -5.71 15.32 11.20
CA LEU A 456 -6.88 15.09 10.36
C LEU A 456 -7.50 13.72 10.65
N GLU A 457 -8.81 13.71 10.89
CA GLU A 457 -9.66 12.53 10.77
C GLU A 457 -10.53 12.64 9.51
N VAL A 458 -10.78 11.51 8.85
CA VAL A 458 -11.60 11.45 7.63
C VAL A 458 -12.64 10.36 7.79
N PHE A 459 -13.90 10.70 7.52
CA PHE A 459 -15.03 9.78 7.56
C PHE A 459 -15.71 9.74 6.19
N PHE A 460 -15.85 8.53 5.64
CA PHE A 460 -16.65 8.28 4.45
C PHE A 460 -18.08 7.97 4.87
N ILE A 461 -19.05 8.53 4.16
CA ILE A 461 -20.48 8.35 4.43
C ILE A 461 -21.12 7.82 3.15
N ASN A 462 -21.83 6.71 3.27
CA ASN A 462 -22.43 5.98 2.14
C ASN A 462 -21.39 5.56 1.08
N PHE A 463 -20.22 5.08 1.52
CA PHE A 463 -19.23 4.53 0.61
C PHE A 463 -19.69 3.17 0.06
N PRO A 464 -19.82 3.01 -1.27
CA PRO A 464 -20.30 1.77 -1.86
C PRO A 464 -19.24 0.65 -1.79
N THR A 465 -19.66 -0.54 -1.39
CA THR A 465 -18.83 -1.75 -1.43
C THR A 465 -18.96 -2.52 -2.74
N GLY A 466 -20.04 -2.31 -3.48
CA GLY A 466 -20.29 -2.90 -4.80
C GLY A 466 -20.81 -1.86 -5.79
N LEU A 467 -20.34 -1.93 -7.03
CA LEU A 467 -20.75 -1.06 -8.14
C LEU A 467 -20.86 -1.88 -9.44
N LEU A 468 -21.74 -1.48 -10.33
CA LEU A 468 -21.70 -1.93 -11.73
C LEU A 468 -20.54 -1.23 -12.47
N CYS A 469 -19.94 -1.88 -13.48
CA CYS A 469 -18.91 -1.27 -14.32
C CYS A 469 -19.43 0.03 -14.95
N GLY A 470 -18.73 1.14 -14.76
CA GLY A 470 -19.18 2.46 -15.21
C GLY A 470 -20.32 3.10 -14.41
N GLU A 471 -20.81 2.48 -13.32
CA GLU A 471 -21.79 3.12 -12.41
C GLU A 471 -21.18 4.38 -11.77
N ILE A 472 -21.96 5.44 -11.66
CA ILE A 472 -21.57 6.64 -10.92
C ILE A 472 -22.40 6.73 -9.64
N ARG A 473 -21.71 6.70 -8.49
CA ARG A 473 -22.32 6.81 -7.18
C ARG A 473 -21.83 8.05 -6.44
N LYS A 474 -22.76 8.82 -5.89
CA LYS A 474 -22.44 9.95 -5.00
C LYS A 474 -22.37 9.46 -3.54
N ALA A 475 -21.21 9.65 -2.92
CA ALA A 475 -20.94 9.48 -1.51
C ALA A 475 -20.55 10.85 -0.89
N TRP A 476 -20.30 10.88 0.41
CA TRP A 476 -19.79 12.07 1.09
C TRP A 476 -18.55 11.74 1.89
N VAL A 477 -17.66 12.73 2.02
CA VAL A 477 -16.47 12.64 2.85
C VAL A 477 -16.46 13.82 3.80
N GLU A 478 -16.30 13.52 5.08
CA GLU A 478 -16.17 14.50 6.16
C GLU A 478 -14.72 14.52 6.63
N PHE A 479 -14.11 15.70 6.59
CA PHE A 479 -12.75 15.99 7.03
C PHE A 479 -12.84 16.76 8.33
N VAL A 480 -12.27 16.24 9.42
CA VAL A 480 -12.33 16.86 10.75
C VAL A 480 -10.92 17.15 11.24
N ASN A 481 -10.64 18.40 11.58
CA ASN A 481 -9.39 18.76 12.24
C ASN A 481 -9.57 18.61 13.76
N VAL A 482 -9.00 17.58 14.35
CA VAL A 482 -9.12 17.28 15.80
C VAL A 482 -7.98 17.87 16.63
N SER A 483 -7.07 18.61 16.01
CA SER A 483 -5.95 19.27 16.71
C SER A 483 -6.30 20.66 17.22
N ALA A 484 -5.34 21.26 17.95
CA ALA A 484 -5.39 22.66 18.37
C ALA A 484 -4.84 23.66 17.32
N VAL A 485 -4.37 23.19 16.16
CA VAL A 485 -3.68 24.00 15.13
C VAL A 485 -4.45 23.96 13.81
N PRO A 486 -4.58 25.07 13.08
CA PRO A 486 -5.21 25.09 11.77
C PRO A 486 -4.45 24.25 10.72
N LEU A 487 -5.21 23.63 9.82
CA LEU A 487 -4.73 22.79 8.73
C LEU A 487 -4.85 23.53 7.39
N THR A 488 -3.88 23.40 6.50
CA THR A 488 -3.94 23.93 5.12
C THR A 488 -3.37 22.94 4.10
N GLY A 489 -3.47 23.23 2.81
CA GLY A 489 -2.87 22.43 1.73
C GLY A 489 -3.40 21.00 1.62
N LEU A 490 -4.68 20.78 1.95
CA LEU A 490 -5.31 19.45 1.95
C LEU A 490 -5.39 18.87 0.53
N ARG A 491 -4.73 17.73 0.32
CA ARG A 491 -4.67 17.04 -0.97
C ARG A 491 -4.87 15.53 -0.78
N VAL A 492 -5.23 14.83 -1.84
CA VAL A 492 -5.34 13.37 -1.82
C VAL A 492 -4.71 12.75 -3.06
N ALA A 493 -3.84 11.77 -2.85
CA ALA A 493 -3.39 10.86 -3.89
C ALA A 493 -4.08 9.51 -3.76
N SER A 494 -4.16 8.79 -4.87
CA SER A 494 -4.69 7.43 -4.88
C SER A 494 -3.99 6.56 -5.90
N THR A 495 -4.06 5.25 -5.70
CA THR A 495 -3.67 4.26 -6.73
C THR A 495 -4.57 4.32 -7.96
N HIS A 496 -5.82 4.75 -7.81
CA HIS A 496 -6.82 4.82 -8.87
C HIS A 496 -7.53 6.20 -8.91
N PRO A 497 -6.82 7.28 -9.27
CA PRO A 497 -7.40 8.62 -9.35
C PRO A 497 -8.52 8.75 -10.39
N GLU A 498 -8.65 7.78 -11.30
CA GLU A 498 -9.73 7.68 -12.29
C GLU A 498 -11.07 7.20 -11.71
N PHE A 499 -11.07 6.60 -10.52
CA PHE A 499 -12.28 6.06 -9.88
C PHE A 499 -13.04 7.08 -9.04
N PHE A 500 -12.50 8.28 -8.80
CA PHE A 500 -13.23 9.29 -8.03
C PHE A 500 -12.95 10.73 -8.44
N THR A 501 -13.86 11.62 -8.04
CA THR A 501 -13.69 13.07 -8.13
C THR A 501 -14.45 13.77 -7.00
N PHE A 502 -13.96 14.95 -6.57
CA PHE A 502 -14.65 15.85 -5.65
C PHE A 502 -15.44 16.97 -6.35
N GLY A 503 -15.46 16.95 -7.69
CA GLY A 503 -16.12 17.98 -8.51
C GLY A 503 -15.33 19.28 -8.66
N SER A 504 -15.82 20.17 -9.54
CA SER A 504 -15.22 21.49 -9.75
C SER A 504 -15.64 22.49 -8.65
N ALA A 505 -14.81 23.51 -8.41
CA ALA A 505 -14.95 24.56 -7.39
C ALA A 505 -16.23 25.42 -7.46
N THR A 506 -17.13 25.12 -8.41
CA THR A 506 -18.44 25.76 -8.61
C THR A 506 -19.61 24.92 -8.11
N SER A 507 -19.35 23.74 -7.54
CA SER A 507 -20.36 23.01 -6.77
C SER A 507 -20.57 23.73 -5.44
N ASP A 508 -21.72 24.39 -5.30
CA ASP A 508 -22.08 25.17 -4.11
C ASP A 508 -21.72 24.41 -2.82
N LEU A 509 -20.77 24.95 -2.05
CA LEU A 509 -20.35 24.47 -0.73
C LEU A 509 -21.45 24.72 0.32
N THR A 510 -22.70 24.41 0.01
CA THR A 510 -23.82 24.47 0.96
C THR A 510 -23.84 23.19 1.79
N PRO A 511 -23.94 23.30 3.13
CA PRO A 511 -24.12 22.15 4.00
C PRO A 511 -25.52 21.58 3.78
N VAL A 512 -25.65 20.56 2.93
CA VAL A 512 -26.84 19.73 2.95
C VAL A 512 -26.60 18.70 4.03
N THR A 513 -27.20 18.91 5.20
CA THR A 513 -27.30 17.88 6.23
C THR A 513 -27.79 16.57 5.60
N PRO A 514 -27.18 15.41 5.91
CA PRO A 514 -27.45 14.14 5.23
C PRO A 514 -28.78 13.50 5.66
N THR A 515 -29.82 14.28 5.92
CA THR A 515 -31.10 13.80 6.48
C THR A 515 -32.29 13.88 5.53
N ALA A 516 -32.07 14.17 4.24
CA ALA A 516 -33.16 14.10 3.27
C ALA A 516 -32.70 13.54 1.90
N ALA A 517 -33.36 12.44 1.52
CA ALA A 517 -33.44 11.81 0.20
C ALA A 517 -32.34 10.78 -0.16
N GLU A 518 -32.70 9.50 0.03
CA GLU A 518 -32.05 8.30 -0.49
C GLU A 518 -31.90 8.23 -2.04
N HIS A 519 -32.27 9.25 -2.82
CA HIS A 519 -32.27 9.17 -4.29
C HIS A 519 -32.02 10.52 -5.01
N CYS A 520 -31.00 11.27 -4.61
CA CYS A 520 -30.50 12.35 -5.47
C CYS A 520 -29.69 11.73 -6.62
N SER A 521 -30.16 11.90 -7.86
CA SER A 521 -29.41 11.58 -9.09
C SER A 521 -27.96 12.06 -8.96
N ALA A 522 -27.01 11.24 -9.41
CA ALA A 522 -25.59 11.59 -9.38
C ALA A 522 -25.29 12.76 -10.33
N TYR A 523 -26.16 12.97 -11.32
CA TYR A 523 -26.02 13.96 -12.39
C TYR A 523 -26.94 15.17 -12.20
N LYS A 524 -26.51 16.31 -12.75
CA LYS A 524 -27.37 17.48 -12.91
C LYS A 524 -28.26 17.28 -14.15
N THR A 525 -29.57 17.27 -13.95
CA THR A 525 -30.55 17.11 -15.03
C THR A 525 -31.35 18.40 -15.28
N VAL A 526 -31.78 18.58 -16.54
CA VAL A 526 -32.69 19.65 -16.98
C VAL A 526 -33.81 19.01 -17.79
N ALA A 527 -35.05 19.43 -17.54
CA ALA A 527 -36.20 18.94 -18.31
C ALA A 527 -36.17 19.58 -19.72
N MET A 528 -35.91 18.77 -20.74
CA MET A 528 -35.92 19.19 -22.14
C MET A 528 -36.43 18.06 -23.05
N PRO A 529 -37.29 18.36 -24.03
CA PRO A 529 -37.74 17.36 -24.99
C PRO A 529 -36.59 16.88 -25.90
N PRO A 530 -36.66 15.66 -26.46
CA PRO A 530 -35.66 15.16 -27.41
C PRO A 530 -35.64 16.04 -28.67
N SER A 531 -34.53 16.74 -28.89
CA SER A 531 -34.33 17.64 -30.03
C SER A 531 -32.84 17.73 -30.43
N VAL A 532 -32.44 18.75 -31.21
CA VAL A 532 -31.06 18.93 -31.68
C VAL A 532 -30.07 18.99 -30.51
N ALA A 533 -28.85 18.47 -30.71
CA ALA A 533 -27.83 18.41 -29.65
C ALA A 533 -27.61 19.77 -28.98
N THR A 534 -27.65 19.80 -27.64
CA THR A 534 -27.27 20.99 -26.87
C THR A 534 -25.75 21.05 -26.76
N VAL A 535 -25.16 22.19 -27.11
CA VAL A 535 -23.70 22.33 -27.22
C VAL A 535 -23.17 23.20 -26.09
N SER A 536 -22.13 22.72 -25.40
CA SER A 536 -21.41 23.45 -24.36
C SER A 536 -19.90 23.44 -24.62
N LEU A 537 -19.22 24.56 -24.36
CA LEU A 537 -17.77 24.67 -24.48
C LEU A 537 -17.11 24.57 -23.11
N VAL A 538 -16.13 23.67 -23.00
CA VAL A 538 -15.50 23.34 -21.73
C VAL A 538 -13.98 23.39 -21.85
N SER A 539 -13.31 24.04 -20.90
CA SER A 539 -11.84 23.99 -20.79
C SER A 539 -11.41 22.85 -19.85
N PRO A 540 -10.38 22.06 -20.19
CA PRO A 540 -9.84 21.02 -19.30
C PRO A 540 -9.37 21.57 -17.94
N ALA A 541 -8.86 22.81 -17.93
CA ALA A 541 -8.40 23.48 -16.71
C ALA A 541 -9.51 23.68 -15.66
N ALA A 542 -10.79 23.78 -16.07
CA ALA A 542 -11.92 23.90 -15.14
C ALA A 542 -12.16 22.63 -14.31
N PHE A 543 -11.55 21.51 -14.71
CA PHE A 543 -11.63 20.20 -14.05
C PHE A 543 -10.28 19.76 -13.46
N GLY A 544 -9.36 20.72 -13.26
CA GLY A 544 -8.05 20.46 -12.66
C GLY A 544 -7.04 19.77 -13.59
N VAL A 545 -7.30 19.71 -14.90
CA VAL A 545 -6.39 19.12 -15.90
C VAL A 545 -5.65 20.23 -16.63
N THR A 546 -4.40 20.48 -16.25
CA THR A 546 -3.56 21.59 -16.75
C THR A 546 -2.42 21.14 -17.68
N SER A 547 -2.15 19.83 -17.76
CA SER A 547 -1.13 19.24 -18.65
C SER A 547 -1.60 17.87 -19.16
N SER A 548 -0.87 17.29 -20.13
CA SER A 548 -1.17 15.97 -20.70
C SER A 548 -0.89 14.79 -19.77
N ASP A 549 -0.44 15.04 -18.53
CA ASP A 549 -0.29 14.03 -17.49
C ASP A 549 -1.54 13.99 -16.60
N ARG A 550 -1.96 12.77 -16.26
CA ARG A 550 -3.18 12.52 -15.47
C ARG A 550 -3.07 13.20 -14.09
N PRO A 551 -4.15 13.79 -13.57
CA PRO A 551 -4.15 14.34 -12.22
C PRO A 551 -4.07 13.19 -11.20
N ILE A 552 -2.85 12.80 -10.83
CA ILE A 552 -2.58 11.77 -9.82
C ILE A 552 -3.00 12.24 -8.41
N VAL A 553 -2.98 13.56 -8.21
CA VAL A 553 -3.27 14.22 -6.93
C VAL A 553 -4.43 15.18 -7.13
N ALA A 554 -5.47 15.07 -6.29
CA ALA A 554 -6.59 16.00 -6.24
C ALA A 554 -6.42 16.97 -5.06
N GLU A 555 -6.66 18.25 -5.31
CA GLU A 555 -6.74 19.27 -4.25
C GLU A 555 -8.15 19.28 -3.66
N ILE A 556 -8.26 19.32 -2.34
CA ILE A 556 -9.53 19.36 -1.64
C ILE A 556 -9.86 20.84 -1.36
N PRO A 557 -10.97 21.38 -1.90
CA PRO A 557 -11.29 22.79 -1.76
C PRO A 557 -11.66 23.12 -0.31
N LEU A 558 -10.83 23.93 0.35
CA LEU A 558 -11.12 24.50 1.66
C LEU A 558 -11.81 25.86 1.49
N SER A 559 -12.92 26.11 2.20
CA SER A 559 -13.75 27.33 2.06
C SER A 559 -12.99 28.64 2.27
N GLN A 560 -11.96 28.64 3.13
CA GLN A 560 -11.08 29.79 3.37
C GLN A 560 -9.59 29.46 3.13
N GLY A 561 -9.29 28.36 2.43
CA GLY A 561 -7.91 27.84 2.30
C GLY A 561 -7.32 27.22 3.57
N VAL A 562 -8.08 27.21 4.67
CA VAL A 562 -7.69 26.69 5.99
C VAL A 562 -8.88 25.96 6.62
N LEU A 563 -8.60 24.91 7.38
CA LEU A 563 -9.56 24.21 8.25
C LEU A 563 -9.14 24.41 9.72
N GLY A 564 -9.95 25.14 10.49
CA GLY A 564 -9.63 25.53 11.86
C GLY A 564 -9.64 24.36 12.86
N PRO A 565 -9.11 24.57 14.08
CA PRO A 565 -9.18 23.60 15.18
C PRO A 565 -10.62 23.21 15.53
N GLY A 566 -10.94 21.91 15.52
CA GLY A 566 -12.27 21.38 15.80
C GLY A 566 -13.29 21.56 14.66
N GLU A 567 -12.92 22.19 13.55
CA GLU A 567 -13.81 22.37 12.41
C GLU A 567 -13.90 21.10 11.55
N ALA A 568 -15.09 20.91 10.95
CA ALA A 568 -15.38 19.83 10.03
C ALA A 568 -15.79 20.39 8.67
N LEU A 569 -15.27 19.80 7.60
CA LEU A 569 -15.62 20.09 6.21
C LEU A 569 -16.21 18.83 5.58
N GLN A 570 -17.46 18.92 5.13
CA GLN A 570 -18.12 17.85 4.41
C GLN A 570 -18.22 18.19 2.92
N ILE A 571 -17.72 17.32 2.05
CA ILE A 571 -17.76 17.51 0.59
C ILE A 571 -18.29 16.26 -0.13
N PRO A 572 -18.96 16.42 -1.27
CA PRO A 572 -19.39 15.29 -2.08
C PRO A 572 -18.20 14.58 -2.73
N LEU A 573 -18.29 13.25 -2.81
CA LEU A 573 -17.35 12.37 -3.50
C LEU A 573 -18.14 11.56 -4.53
N TRP A 574 -17.83 11.71 -5.81
CA TRP A 574 -18.37 10.84 -6.85
C TRP A 574 -17.40 9.70 -7.10
N LEU A 575 -17.92 8.48 -7.11
CA LEU A 575 -17.20 7.24 -7.37
C LEU A 575 -17.67 6.65 -8.68
N ARG A 576 -16.73 6.19 -9.51
CA ARG A 576 -16.99 5.48 -10.76
C ARG A 576 -16.63 4.01 -10.58
N GLY A 577 -17.58 3.14 -10.92
CA GLY A 577 -17.38 1.70 -11.00
C GLY A 577 -16.27 1.35 -11.98
N PRO A 578 -15.24 0.59 -11.58
CA PRO A 578 -14.15 0.16 -12.45
C PRO A 578 -14.66 -0.52 -13.73
N ASP A 579 -14.00 -0.28 -14.86
CA ASP A 579 -14.39 -0.86 -16.16
C ASP A 579 -14.14 -2.38 -16.26
N ARG A 580 -13.40 -2.95 -15.30
CA ARG A 580 -13.12 -4.38 -15.19
C ARG A 580 -13.86 -4.99 -14.02
N GLU A 581 -14.47 -6.15 -14.22
CA GLU A 581 -15.08 -6.92 -13.13
C GLU A 581 -14.04 -7.40 -12.11
N GLY A 582 -14.47 -7.58 -10.86
CA GLY A 582 -13.66 -8.12 -9.77
C GLY A 582 -13.55 -7.18 -8.57
N VAL A 583 -12.72 -7.57 -7.59
CA VAL A 583 -12.44 -6.76 -6.40
C VAL A 583 -11.25 -5.84 -6.70
N HIS A 584 -11.44 -4.55 -6.50
CA HIS A 584 -10.44 -3.52 -6.70
C HIS A 584 -10.08 -2.89 -5.36
N GLU A 585 -8.79 -2.84 -5.06
CA GLU A 585 -8.24 -2.19 -3.87
C GLU A 585 -7.83 -0.75 -4.22
N ILE A 586 -8.43 0.21 -3.53
CA ILE A 586 -8.20 1.64 -3.73
C ILE A 586 -7.55 2.20 -2.48
N ASN A 587 -6.32 2.67 -2.64
CA ASN A 587 -5.57 3.30 -1.56
C ASN A 587 -5.70 4.82 -1.69
N PHE A 588 -6.03 5.50 -0.60
CA PHE A 588 -6.12 6.95 -0.47
C PHE A 588 -5.06 7.45 0.52
N LEU A 589 -4.22 8.39 0.07
CA LEU A 589 -3.28 9.11 0.91
C LEU A 589 -3.70 10.58 0.96
N PHE A 590 -4.23 11.00 2.11
CA PHE A 590 -4.55 12.39 2.39
C PHE A 590 -3.29 13.07 2.93
N TYR A 591 -2.95 14.21 2.35
CA TYR A 591 -1.79 15.02 2.68
C TYR A 591 -2.28 16.37 3.19
N TYR A 592 -1.62 16.90 4.22
CA TYR A 592 -1.96 18.21 4.75
C TYR A 592 -0.77 18.86 5.47
N GLU A 593 -0.80 20.18 5.55
CA GLU A 593 0.27 21.03 6.08
C GLU A 593 -0.24 21.88 7.25
N SER A 594 0.67 22.32 8.11
CA SER A 594 0.39 23.38 9.08
C SER A 594 0.45 24.74 8.40
N THR A 595 -0.35 25.71 8.86
CA THR A 595 -0.20 27.11 8.42
C THR A 595 1.14 27.70 8.85
N GLU A 596 1.69 27.21 9.97
CA GLU A 596 3.01 27.58 10.47
C GLU A 596 4.07 26.61 9.93
N LYS A 597 5.02 27.13 9.15
CA LYS A 597 6.09 26.30 8.59
C LYS A 597 7.13 25.98 9.67
N THR A 598 7.07 24.76 10.20
CA THR A 598 8.13 24.24 11.07
C THR A 598 9.28 23.66 10.24
N ALA A 599 10.52 23.79 10.72
CA ALA A 599 11.70 23.34 9.98
C ALA A 599 11.89 21.81 9.97
N LYS A 600 11.27 21.07 10.91
CA LYS A 600 11.46 19.61 11.06
C LYS A 600 10.34 18.78 10.44
N LEU A 601 9.07 19.17 10.61
CA LEU A 601 7.92 18.43 10.06
C LEU A 601 7.10 19.36 9.16
N SER A 602 7.24 19.21 7.85
CA SER A 602 6.59 20.08 6.88
C SER A 602 5.14 19.70 6.58
N HIS A 603 4.80 18.42 6.72
CA HIS A 603 3.49 17.88 6.37
C HIS A 603 3.16 16.65 7.18
N ARG A 604 1.89 16.22 7.11
CA ARG A 604 1.40 14.95 7.65
C ARG A 604 0.55 14.25 6.61
N VAL A 605 0.40 12.94 6.81
CA VAL A 605 -0.41 12.11 5.96
C VAL A 605 -1.40 11.26 6.76
N LEU A 606 -2.55 10.96 6.16
CA LEU A 606 -3.53 10.00 6.64
C LEU A 606 -3.82 9.01 5.51
N ARG A 607 -3.77 7.72 5.84
CA ARG A 607 -3.94 6.61 4.90
C ARG A 607 -5.29 5.94 5.08
N HIS A 608 -5.90 5.49 3.99
CA HIS A 608 -7.11 4.69 3.96
C HIS A 608 -7.10 3.72 2.78
N THR A 609 -7.60 2.51 2.99
CA THR A 609 -7.81 1.51 1.94
C THR A 609 -9.28 1.16 1.87
N ALA A 610 -9.83 1.21 0.67
CA ALA A 610 -11.20 0.83 0.37
C ALA A 610 -11.22 -0.29 -0.68
N PHE A 611 -12.25 -1.13 -0.63
CA PHE A 611 -12.46 -2.21 -1.59
C PHE A 611 -13.78 -1.99 -2.32
N ILE A 612 -13.74 -2.05 -3.66
CA ILE A 612 -14.93 -1.98 -4.51
C ILE A 612 -15.04 -3.26 -5.32
N CYS A 613 -16.17 -3.94 -5.20
CA CYS A 613 -16.52 -5.08 -6.04
C CYS A 613 -17.25 -4.59 -7.30
N ALA A 614 -16.61 -4.68 -8.46
CA ALA A 614 -17.16 -4.27 -9.74
C ALA A 614 -17.85 -5.46 -10.44
N SER A 615 -19.12 -5.28 -10.82
CA SER A 615 -19.92 -6.27 -11.56
C SER A 615 -20.20 -5.84 -13.00
N ARG A 616 -20.36 -6.79 -13.93
CA ARG A 616 -20.61 -6.49 -15.35
C ARG A 616 -21.88 -5.66 -15.57
N SER A 617 -21.84 -4.72 -16.52
CA SER A 617 -22.97 -3.84 -16.87
C SER A 617 -23.27 -3.90 -18.38
N LEU A 618 -22.87 -2.87 -19.13
CA LEU A 618 -23.04 -2.71 -20.56
C LEU A 618 -21.68 -2.73 -21.28
N SER A 619 -21.70 -3.16 -22.53
CA SER A 619 -20.58 -3.07 -23.47
C SER A 619 -20.97 -2.13 -24.61
N VAL A 620 -20.16 -1.09 -24.86
CA VAL A 620 -20.41 -0.12 -25.92
C VAL A 620 -19.35 -0.29 -27.00
N LYS A 621 -19.80 -0.37 -28.26
CA LYS A 621 -18.94 -0.34 -29.44
C LYS A 621 -19.36 0.81 -30.33
N ALA A 622 -18.41 1.54 -30.88
CA ALA A 622 -18.70 2.64 -31.79
C ALA A 622 -17.86 2.55 -33.07
N THR A 623 -18.46 2.94 -34.20
CA THR A 623 -17.78 3.03 -35.51
C THR A 623 -18.18 4.32 -36.22
N ALA A 624 -17.20 4.95 -36.86
CA ALA A 624 -17.37 6.18 -37.62
C ALA A 624 -17.29 5.89 -39.13
N SER A 625 -18.22 6.44 -39.92
CA SER A 625 -18.26 6.30 -41.38
C SER A 625 -18.61 7.62 -42.05
N ARG A 626 -18.07 7.89 -43.25
CA ARG A 626 -18.37 9.13 -43.97
C ARG A 626 -19.81 9.10 -44.49
N SER A 627 -20.57 10.16 -44.26
CA SER A 627 -21.94 10.25 -44.79
C SER A 627 -21.91 10.54 -46.29
N ASN A 628 -22.73 9.86 -47.10
CA ASN A 628 -22.81 10.10 -48.56
C ASN A 628 -23.94 11.05 -48.97
N THR A 629 -24.68 11.64 -48.02
CA THR A 629 -25.82 12.53 -48.31
C THR A 629 -25.38 13.97 -48.58
N LEU A 630 -25.87 14.57 -49.67
CA LEU A 630 -25.82 16.02 -49.92
C LEU A 630 -26.99 16.72 -49.23
N HIS A 631 -26.82 18.00 -48.87
CA HIS A 631 -27.94 18.88 -48.54
C HIS A 631 -28.83 19.01 -49.78
N GLY A 632 -29.95 18.27 -49.78
CA GLY A 632 -30.94 18.32 -50.83
C GLY A 632 -31.56 19.72 -50.87
N ARG A 633 -31.64 20.30 -52.06
CA ARG A 633 -32.21 21.63 -52.35
C ARG A 633 -33.75 21.66 -52.29
N GLU A 634 -34.39 20.68 -51.67
CA GLU A 634 -35.85 20.49 -51.75
C GLU A 634 -36.60 20.65 -50.41
N ARG A 635 -35.97 21.24 -49.39
CA ARG A 635 -36.69 21.81 -48.23
C ARG A 635 -36.13 23.19 -47.86
N GLU A 636 -36.07 24.11 -48.82
CA GLU A 636 -35.72 25.53 -48.59
C GLU A 636 -36.85 26.34 -47.89
N SER A 637 -37.77 25.70 -47.18
CA SER A 637 -38.90 26.38 -46.53
C SER A 637 -38.66 26.79 -45.08
N GLU A 638 -37.74 26.16 -44.33
CA GLU A 638 -37.62 26.44 -42.87
C GLU A 638 -36.20 26.72 -42.36
N GLU A 639 -35.13 26.49 -43.13
CA GLU A 639 -33.75 26.75 -42.68
C GLU A 639 -33.12 27.91 -43.48
N ARG A 640 -33.62 29.14 -43.30
CA ARG A 640 -33.01 30.36 -43.87
C ARG A 640 -32.03 31.07 -42.93
N GLN A 641 -31.62 30.42 -41.84
CA GLN A 641 -30.80 31.06 -40.80
C GLN A 641 -29.56 30.27 -40.40
N GLU A 642 -28.99 29.42 -41.26
CA GLU A 642 -27.65 28.86 -41.02
C GLU A 642 -26.81 28.93 -42.30
N GLY A 643 -26.14 30.06 -42.48
CA GLY A 643 -25.09 30.20 -43.47
C GLY A 643 -23.87 29.37 -43.08
N GLU A 644 -23.22 28.79 -44.10
CA GLU A 644 -21.86 28.24 -44.08
C GLU A 644 -21.60 26.78 -43.64
N ASP A 645 -22.59 25.87 -43.65
CA ASP A 645 -22.32 24.43 -43.53
C ASP A 645 -21.83 23.80 -44.86
N LYS A 646 -20.68 24.27 -45.36
CA LYS A 646 -19.96 23.66 -46.49
C LYS A 646 -19.11 22.45 -46.08
N ASN A 647 -19.11 22.05 -44.81
CA ASN A 647 -18.18 21.04 -44.27
C ASN A 647 -18.82 19.68 -43.99
N GLY A 648 -18.04 18.62 -44.26
CA GLY A 648 -18.52 17.23 -44.34
C GLY A 648 -19.21 16.70 -43.09
N SER A 649 -20.26 15.91 -43.29
CA SER A 649 -20.96 15.14 -42.25
C SER A 649 -20.47 13.68 -42.19
N MET A 650 -20.58 13.10 -41.00
CA MET A 650 -20.20 11.72 -40.68
C MET A 650 -21.38 11.00 -40.03
N LEU A 651 -21.47 9.69 -40.22
CA LEU A 651 -22.38 8.81 -39.51
C LEU A 651 -21.60 8.05 -38.44
N VAL A 652 -22.08 8.10 -37.21
CA VAL A 652 -21.53 7.39 -36.06
C VAL A 652 -22.54 6.32 -35.65
N PHE A 653 -22.12 5.06 -35.66
CA PHE A 653 -22.92 3.95 -35.16
C PHE A 653 -22.43 3.61 -33.76
N VAL A 654 -23.36 3.48 -32.82
CA VAL A 654 -23.10 3.11 -31.42
C VAL A 654 -23.94 1.89 -31.11
N ASP A 655 -23.27 0.77 -30.88
CA ASP A 655 -23.85 -0.49 -30.50
C ASP A 655 -23.71 -0.68 -28.99
N VAL A 656 -24.80 -0.87 -28.27
CA VAL A 656 -24.81 -1.06 -26.82
C VAL A 656 -25.38 -2.44 -26.50
N GLU A 657 -24.61 -3.28 -25.82
CA GLU A 657 -24.96 -4.65 -25.47
C GLU A 657 -25.06 -4.80 -23.94
N ASN A 658 -26.14 -5.41 -23.46
CA ASN A 658 -26.28 -5.76 -22.05
C ASN A 658 -25.55 -7.09 -21.76
N ILE A 659 -24.38 -6.99 -21.14
CA ILE A 659 -23.53 -8.13 -20.76
C ILE A 659 -23.70 -8.55 -19.30
N ASN A 660 -24.64 -7.94 -18.57
CA ASN A 660 -24.95 -8.32 -17.20
C ASN A 660 -25.61 -9.70 -17.15
N THR A 661 -25.11 -10.57 -16.27
CA THR A 661 -25.56 -11.97 -16.10
C THR A 661 -26.63 -12.14 -15.03
N SER A 662 -27.34 -11.07 -14.63
CA SER A 662 -28.41 -11.03 -13.60
C SER A 662 -27.99 -11.32 -12.15
N GLU A 663 -26.70 -11.51 -11.86
CA GLU A 663 -26.18 -11.76 -10.49
C GLU A 663 -26.43 -10.59 -9.51
N ALA A 664 -26.67 -9.38 -10.01
CA ALA A 664 -26.86 -8.16 -9.21
C ALA A 664 -28.33 -7.67 -9.13
N GLY A 665 -29.33 -8.52 -9.42
CA GLY A 665 -30.75 -8.14 -9.34
C GLY A 665 -31.21 -7.10 -10.38
N VAL A 666 -30.38 -6.84 -11.41
CA VAL A 666 -30.68 -5.88 -12.48
C VAL A 666 -31.73 -6.45 -13.43
N ARG A 667 -32.82 -5.71 -13.64
CA ARG A 667 -33.92 -6.10 -14.54
C ARG A 667 -33.67 -5.65 -15.97
N GLU A 668 -33.36 -4.37 -16.14
CA GLU A 668 -33.18 -3.74 -17.46
C GLU A 668 -32.30 -2.48 -17.35
N PHE A 669 -31.66 -2.13 -18.46
CA PHE A 669 -30.91 -0.88 -18.63
C PHE A 669 -31.64 0.05 -19.60
N HIS A 670 -31.66 1.34 -19.30
CA HIS A 670 -32.20 2.38 -20.16
C HIS A 670 -31.07 3.32 -20.58
N ILE A 671 -30.86 3.51 -21.88
CA ILE A 671 -29.96 4.51 -22.43
C ILE A 671 -30.70 5.84 -22.44
N VAL A 672 -30.26 6.76 -21.56
CA VAL A 672 -30.93 8.04 -21.33
C VAL A 672 -30.42 9.08 -22.32
N GLN A 673 -29.11 9.10 -22.54
CA GLN A 673 -28.44 10.14 -23.33
C GLN A 673 -27.15 9.60 -23.94
N VAL A 674 -26.84 10.05 -25.16
CA VAL A 674 -25.52 9.86 -25.77
C VAL A 674 -24.91 11.23 -26.00
N SER A 675 -23.82 11.52 -25.31
CA SER A 675 -23.07 12.76 -25.45
C SER A 675 -21.80 12.52 -26.26
N SER A 676 -21.28 13.57 -26.87
CA SER A 676 -19.95 13.55 -27.47
C SER A 676 -19.06 14.67 -26.98
N SER A 677 -17.77 14.38 -26.84
CA SER A 677 -16.73 15.36 -26.51
C SER A 677 -15.62 15.31 -27.55
N SER A 678 -15.28 16.46 -28.14
CA SER A 678 -14.20 16.57 -29.13
C SER A 678 -13.84 18.04 -29.38
N ARG A 679 -12.66 18.27 -29.97
CA ARG A 679 -12.24 19.59 -30.47
C ARG A 679 -12.70 19.85 -31.91
N GLN A 680 -13.00 18.79 -32.67
CA GLN A 680 -13.16 18.88 -34.12
C GLN A 680 -14.56 18.51 -34.60
N TRP A 681 -15.21 17.55 -33.93
CA TRP A 681 -16.50 16.98 -34.34
C TRP A 681 -17.52 17.06 -33.21
N ARG A 682 -18.81 17.14 -33.54
CA ARG A 682 -19.89 17.05 -32.56
C ARG A 682 -21.01 16.19 -33.09
N LEU A 683 -21.65 15.41 -32.22
CA LEU A 683 -22.93 14.80 -32.56
C LEU A 683 -23.99 15.88 -32.73
N HIS A 684 -24.82 15.74 -33.76
CA HIS A 684 -25.81 16.74 -34.13
C HIS A 684 -27.25 16.23 -34.00
N LYS A 685 -27.54 15.03 -34.54
CA LYS A 685 -28.87 14.41 -34.42
C LYS A 685 -28.81 12.88 -34.44
N CYS A 686 -29.75 12.24 -33.76
CA CYS A 686 -30.03 10.81 -33.90
C CYS A 686 -30.87 10.54 -35.17
N ILE A 687 -30.58 9.47 -35.90
CA ILE A 687 -31.25 9.09 -37.15
C ILE A 687 -32.18 7.92 -36.85
N ASN A 688 -33.48 8.08 -37.18
CA ASN A 688 -34.55 7.11 -36.93
C ASN A 688 -34.66 6.68 -35.45
N PRO A 689 -35.03 7.56 -34.51
CA PRO A 689 -35.36 7.12 -33.16
C PRO A 689 -36.64 6.28 -33.21
N VAL A 690 -36.57 4.95 -33.12
CA VAL A 690 -37.77 4.09 -33.14
C VAL A 690 -38.42 4.09 -31.75
N GLY A 691 -38.85 5.26 -31.27
CA GLY A 691 -39.50 5.44 -29.97
C GLY A 691 -38.75 4.81 -28.77
N ASP A 692 -39.47 4.57 -27.68
CA ASP A 692 -38.96 4.09 -26.37
C ASP A 692 -38.45 2.62 -26.38
N LYS A 693 -38.33 1.98 -27.55
CA LYS A 693 -37.92 0.58 -27.71
C LYS A 693 -36.42 0.40 -27.90
N ASP A 694 -35.74 1.35 -28.55
CA ASP A 694 -34.30 1.25 -28.82
C ASP A 694 -33.44 1.74 -27.63
N SER A 695 -34.06 2.39 -26.64
CA SER A 695 -33.40 2.88 -25.43
C SER A 695 -33.42 1.87 -24.29
N LYS A 696 -34.23 0.80 -24.34
CA LYS A 696 -34.34 -0.20 -23.25
C LYS A 696 -33.66 -1.50 -23.66
N LEU A 697 -32.84 -2.05 -22.76
CA LEU A 697 -32.07 -3.27 -22.97
C LEU A 697 -32.35 -4.25 -21.82
N ALA A 698 -33.09 -5.31 -22.11
CA ALA A 698 -33.21 -6.46 -21.22
C ALA A 698 -31.91 -7.30 -21.26
N SER A 699 -31.85 -8.36 -20.44
CA SER A 699 -30.66 -9.21 -20.36
C SER A 699 -30.31 -9.81 -21.73
N ARG A 700 -29.03 -9.68 -22.13
CA ARG A 700 -28.48 -10.15 -23.42
C ARG A 700 -29.05 -9.46 -24.68
N GLU A 701 -29.80 -8.38 -24.52
CA GLU A 701 -30.24 -7.57 -25.66
C GLU A 701 -29.14 -6.60 -26.11
N ARG A 702 -29.18 -6.23 -27.39
CA ARG A 702 -28.28 -5.25 -28.00
C ARG A 702 -29.09 -4.21 -28.77
N GLY A 703 -28.82 -2.94 -28.48
CA GLY A 703 -29.37 -1.78 -29.19
C GLY A 703 -28.34 -1.21 -30.15
N LYS A 704 -28.81 -0.70 -31.30
CA LYS A 704 -27.96 -0.04 -32.31
C LYS A 704 -28.48 1.35 -32.60
N LEU A 705 -27.71 2.35 -32.25
CA LEU A 705 -28.02 3.76 -32.42
C LEU A 705 -27.18 4.35 -33.56
N CYS A 706 -27.80 5.20 -34.38
CA CYS A 706 -27.12 5.89 -35.48
C CYS A 706 -27.23 7.40 -35.32
N PHE A 707 -26.11 8.10 -35.41
CA PHE A 707 -26.03 9.54 -35.23
C PHE A 707 -25.36 10.22 -36.42
N LYS A 708 -25.83 11.43 -36.76
CA LYS A 708 -25.13 12.36 -37.65
C LYS A 708 -24.17 13.20 -36.82
N ALA A 709 -22.89 13.22 -37.19
CA ALA A 709 -21.87 14.12 -36.65
C ALA A 709 -21.48 15.19 -37.67
N THR A 710 -21.21 16.40 -37.19
CA THR A 710 -20.79 17.58 -37.99
C THR A 710 -19.53 18.18 -37.38
N ARG A 711 -18.78 18.99 -38.14
CA ARG A 711 -17.62 19.71 -37.59
C ARG A 711 -18.06 20.82 -36.63
N CYS A 712 -17.23 21.12 -35.63
CA CYS A 712 -17.42 22.27 -34.74
C CYS A 712 -17.21 23.59 -35.51
N ARG A 713 -17.89 24.67 -35.12
CA ARG A 713 -17.75 25.98 -35.80
C ARG A 713 -16.41 26.64 -35.47
N ALA A 714 -15.88 27.48 -36.36
CA ALA A 714 -14.56 28.11 -36.20
C ALA A 714 -14.44 29.02 -34.96
N GLU A 715 -15.54 29.62 -34.51
CA GLU A 715 -15.61 30.43 -33.27
C GLU A 715 -15.61 29.56 -31.98
N GLU A 716 -16.00 28.29 -32.11
CA GLU A 716 -16.07 27.30 -31.02
C GLU A 716 -14.73 26.53 -30.86
N ALA A 717 -13.87 26.56 -31.89
CA ALA A 717 -12.64 25.78 -31.99
C ALA A 717 -11.38 26.60 -31.67
N THR A 718 -11.24 27.11 -30.44
CA THR A 718 -9.91 27.50 -29.94
C THR A 718 -9.13 26.24 -29.55
N SER A 719 -7.82 26.17 -29.82
CA SER A 719 -6.98 24.96 -29.71
C SER A 719 -6.99 24.24 -28.34
N GLU A 720 -7.59 24.83 -27.30
CA GLU A 720 -7.58 24.37 -25.91
C GLU A 720 -8.97 23.97 -25.35
N LYS A 721 -10.08 24.17 -26.08
CA LYS A 721 -11.44 23.90 -25.57
C LYS A 721 -12.06 22.66 -26.22
N TYR A 722 -12.85 21.91 -25.44
CA TYR A 722 -13.64 20.77 -25.89
C TYR A 722 -15.10 21.20 -26.09
N THR A 723 -15.71 20.70 -27.15
CA THR A 723 -17.13 20.85 -27.45
C THR A 723 -17.86 19.61 -26.94
N PHE A 724 -18.71 19.79 -25.93
CA PHE A 724 -19.65 18.77 -25.47
C PHE A 724 -20.97 18.96 -26.21
N ALA A 725 -21.50 17.88 -26.80
CA ALA A 725 -22.79 17.88 -27.47
C ALA A 725 -23.68 16.78 -26.90
N ASP A 726 -24.79 17.18 -26.29
CA ASP A 726 -25.70 16.32 -25.52
C ASP A 726 -26.93 15.97 -26.35
N LEU A 727 -27.12 14.67 -26.64
CA LEU A 727 -28.31 14.15 -27.32
C LEU A 727 -29.11 13.25 -26.37
N ASN A 728 -30.16 13.81 -25.80
CA ASN A 728 -31.11 13.09 -24.96
C ASN A 728 -32.03 12.21 -25.81
N LEU A 729 -32.23 10.98 -25.37
CA LEU A 729 -33.20 10.04 -25.97
C LEU A 729 -34.55 10.10 -25.22
N GLY A 730 -34.57 10.61 -23.99
CA GLY A 730 -35.77 10.82 -23.17
C GLY A 730 -36.08 12.30 -22.89
N ASN A 731 -36.98 12.54 -21.91
CA ASN A 731 -37.45 13.88 -21.52
C ASN A 731 -36.55 14.62 -20.52
N GLU A 732 -35.49 13.95 -20.05
CA GLU A 732 -34.49 14.50 -19.15
C GLU A 732 -33.16 14.60 -19.90
N GLN A 733 -32.51 15.76 -19.83
CA GLN A 733 -31.17 15.98 -20.35
C GLN A 733 -30.19 16.03 -19.18
N ILE A 734 -29.12 15.26 -19.26
CA ILE A 734 -27.99 15.33 -18.34
C ILE A 734 -27.00 16.37 -18.87
N VAL A 735 -26.57 17.30 -18.02
CA VAL A 735 -25.58 18.32 -18.43
C VAL A 735 -24.17 17.72 -18.37
N SER A 736 -23.74 17.07 -19.45
CA SER A 736 -22.48 16.33 -19.49
C SER A 736 -21.24 17.21 -19.39
N SER A 737 -21.38 18.52 -19.61
CA SER A 737 -20.34 19.53 -19.45
C SER A 737 -20.02 19.86 -17.98
N THR A 738 -20.73 19.25 -17.02
CA THR A 738 -20.55 19.49 -15.57
C THR A 738 -20.16 18.22 -14.81
N THR A 739 -19.77 18.37 -13.54
CA THR A 739 -19.51 17.25 -12.61
C THR A 739 -20.77 16.37 -12.46
N PRO A 740 -20.65 15.03 -12.48
CA PRO A 740 -19.41 14.24 -12.53
C PRO A 740 -18.98 13.79 -13.94
N CYS A 741 -19.78 14.04 -14.98
CA CYS A 741 -19.54 13.51 -16.33
C CYS A 741 -18.22 14.02 -16.93
N ALA A 742 -18.05 15.34 -17.02
CA ALA A 742 -16.86 15.95 -17.58
C ALA A 742 -15.59 15.61 -16.77
N ASP A 743 -15.70 15.53 -15.43
CA ASP A 743 -14.60 15.13 -14.55
C ASP A 743 -14.03 13.76 -14.94
N PHE A 744 -14.88 12.74 -14.97
CA PHE A 744 -14.45 11.39 -15.30
C PHE A 744 -14.00 11.26 -16.75
N PHE A 745 -14.56 12.06 -17.68
CA PHE A 745 -14.07 12.13 -19.05
C PHE A 745 -12.61 12.55 -19.08
N PHE A 746 -12.28 13.72 -18.50
CA PHE A 746 -10.91 14.22 -18.50
C PHE A 746 -9.94 13.35 -17.67
N ARG A 747 -10.44 12.65 -16.62
CA ARG A 747 -9.64 11.72 -15.80
C ARG A 747 -9.40 10.36 -16.45
N SER A 748 -10.33 9.87 -17.26
CA SER A 748 -10.23 8.57 -17.97
C SER A 748 -9.12 8.52 -19.03
N GLY A 749 -8.52 9.68 -19.33
CA GLY A 749 -7.35 9.84 -20.17
C GLY A 749 -7.72 10.25 -21.59
N LEU A 750 -7.09 11.33 -22.06
CA LEU A 750 -7.00 11.60 -23.49
C LEU A 750 -6.07 10.56 -24.11
N PRO A 751 -6.39 10.01 -25.29
CA PRO A 751 -5.49 9.11 -25.99
C PRO A 751 -4.15 9.82 -26.23
N SER A 752 -3.12 9.36 -25.55
CA SER A 752 -1.75 9.86 -25.72
C SER A 752 -1.28 9.50 -27.12
N GLU A 753 -0.76 10.49 -27.86
CA GLU A 753 0.16 10.19 -28.96
C GLU A 753 1.27 9.27 -28.42
N PRO A 754 1.69 8.23 -29.16
CA PRO A 754 2.73 7.34 -28.70
C PRO A 754 4.03 8.13 -28.47
N ARG A 755 4.35 8.41 -27.20
CA ARG A 755 5.63 8.97 -26.78
C ARG A 755 6.73 8.00 -27.27
N ARG A 756 7.60 8.47 -28.18
CA ARG A 756 8.82 7.74 -28.56
C ARG A 756 9.64 7.49 -27.29
N GLY A 757 9.64 6.25 -26.82
CA GLY A 757 10.49 5.81 -25.71
C GLY A 757 11.96 5.91 -26.11
N GLY A 758 12.71 6.72 -25.37
CA GLY A 758 14.16 6.81 -25.45
C GLY A 758 14.69 7.42 -24.16
N VAL A 759 15.31 6.59 -23.32
CA VAL A 759 16.00 6.99 -22.10
C VAL A 759 17.17 7.90 -22.47
N SER A 760 17.16 9.13 -21.96
CA SER A 760 18.22 10.11 -22.16
C SER A 760 19.39 9.86 -21.20
N THR A 761 20.44 9.19 -21.68
CA THR A 761 21.79 9.36 -21.12
C THR A 761 22.57 10.33 -22.00
N GLY A 762 23.17 11.35 -21.38
CA GLY A 762 23.70 12.52 -22.06
C GLY A 762 24.85 12.28 -23.05
N GLY A 763 25.06 13.27 -23.92
CA GLY A 763 26.30 13.43 -24.68
C GLY A 763 26.12 13.83 -26.14
N ALA A 764 26.62 15.02 -26.46
CA ALA A 764 27.08 15.51 -27.77
C ALA A 764 26.04 15.86 -28.87
N SER A 765 26.09 17.14 -29.23
CA SER A 765 25.56 17.70 -30.47
C SER A 765 26.10 16.99 -31.72
N GLN A 766 25.21 16.47 -32.56
CA GLN A 766 25.50 16.29 -33.99
C GLN A 766 24.29 16.72 -34.82
N MET A 767 24.49 17.77 -35.63
CA MET A 767 23.62 18.13 -36.74
C MET A 767 23.44 16.91 -37.65
N ARG A 768 22.22 16.40 -37.73
CA ARG A 768 21.78 15.51 -38.82
C ARG A 768 20.72 16.27 -39.62
N ARG A 769 21.13 16.82 -40.77
CA ARG A 769 20.20 17.24 -41.83
C ARG A 769 19.50 15.96 -42.33
N GLN A 770 18.21 15.82 -42.05
CA GLN A 770 17.35 14.81 -42.67
C GLN A 770 16.38 15.49 -43.65
N SER A 771 16.28 14.90 -44.83
CA SER A 771 15.45 15.30 -45.97
C SER A 771 13.95 15.17 -45.64
N GLY A 772 13.26 16.30 -45.50
CA GLY A 772 11.87 16.38 -45.02
C GLY A 772 10.79 16.42 -46.11
N THR A 773 10.54 15.31 -46.82
CA THR A 773 9.39 15.21 -47.74
C THR A 773 8.42 14.06 -47.41
N ASP A 774 8.87 12.94 -46.84
CA ASP A 774 8.00 11.75 -46.62
C ASP A 774 7.19 11.76 -45.30
N GLU A 775 7.68 12.43 -44.24
CA GLU A 775 6.93 12.61 -42.98
C GLU A 775 5.70 13.53 -43.14
N GLY A 776 5.72 14.43 -44.13
CA GLY A 776 4.58 15.31 -44.42
C GLY A 776 3.41 14.56 -45.07
N VAL A 777 3.71 13.67 -46.03
CA VAL A 777 2.70 12.92 -46.80
C VAL A 777 1.92 11.95 -45.89
N THR A 778 2.63 11.20 -45.06
CA THR A 778 2.02 10.28 -44.08
C THR A 778 1.13 10.99 -43.08
N ASN A 779 1.55 12.16 -42.58
CA ASN A 779 0.74 12.99 -41.68
C ASN A 779 -0.52 13.56 -42.35
N ILE A 780 -0.44 13.99 -43.62
CA ILE A 780 -1.62 14.49 -44.37
C ILE A 780 -2.66 13.37 -44.55
N VAL A 781 -2.22 12.16 -44.92
CA VAL A 781 -3.11 10.99 -45.08
C VAL A 781 -3.72 10.58 -43.73
N LYS A 782 -2.93 10.59 -42.65
CA LYS A 782 -3.39 10.28 -41.29
C LYS A 782 -4.51 11.25 -40.85
N LYS A 783 -4.35 12.56 -41.06
CA LYS A 783 -5.36 13.59 -40.77
C LYS A 783 -6.66 13.44 -41.57
N CYS A 784 -6.63 12.81 -42.75
CA CYS A 784 -7.85 12.54 -43.53
C CYS A 784 -8.72 11.43 -42.92
N SER A 785 -8.13 10.59 -42.07
CA SER A 785 -8.80 9.45 -41.44
C SER A 785 -9.11 9.70 -39.97
N GLU A 786 -8.63 10.82 -39.42
CA GLU A 786 -8.73 11.22 -38.02
C GLU A 786 -10.12 11.78 -37.68
N VAL A 787 -10.69 11.31 -36.59
CA VAL A 787 -12.02 11.71 -36.09
C VAL A 787 -11.91 12.37 -34.72
N GLU A 788 -11.04 11.89 -33.83
CA GLU A 788 -10.89 12.41 -32.46
C GLU A 788 -12.24 12.73 -31.79
N LEU A 789 -13.16 11.77 -31.75
CA LEU A 789 -14.50 11.95 -31.19
C LEU A 789 -14.74 10.96 -30.04
N ASP A 790 -14.90 11.46 -28.83
CA ASP A 790 -15.26 10.63 -27.69
C ASP A 790 -16.78 10.57 -27.54
N ILE A 791 -17.30 9.35 -27.41
CA ILE A 791 -18.71 9.05 -27.20
C ILE A 791 -18.91 8.68 -25.74
N ILE A 792 -19.85 9.33 -25.08
CA ILE A 792 -20.23 9.11 -23.69
C ILE A 792 -21.67 8.59 -23.67
N VAL A 793 -21.86 7.33 -23.29
CA VAL A 793 -23.19 6.72 -23.18
C VAL A 793 -23.63 6.76 -21.72
N LEU A 794 -24.70 7.51 -21.42
CA LEU A 794 -25.27 7.62 -20.09
C LEU A 794 -26.50 6.72 -19.95
N TRP A 795 -26.54 5.94 -18.88
CA TRP A 795 -27.54 4.89 -18.69
C TRP A 795 -28.11 4.88 -17.26
N LYS A 796 -29.34 4.37 -17.15
CA LYS A 796 -30.05 4.06 -15.90
C LYS A 796 -30.30 2.56 -15.81
N ALA A 797 -29.95 1.90 -14.72
CA ALA A 797 -30.24 0.49 -14.47
C ALA A 797 -31.34 0.36 -13.41
N TYR A 798 -32.36 -0.44 -13.69
CA TYR A 798 -33.45 -0.71 -12.75
C TYR A 798 -33.18 -2.02 -12.03
N VAL A 799 -32.87 -1.91 -10.73
CA VAL A 799 -32.50 -3.03 -9.87
C VAL A 799 -33.62 -3.29 -8.88
N VAL A 800 -33.92 -4.57 -8.63
CA VAL A 800 -34.89 -4.97 -7.61
C VAL A 800 -34.14 -5.69 -6.51
N GLU A 801 -34.03 -5.05 -5.35
CA GLU A 801 -33.36 -5.57 -4.16
C GLU A 801 -34.34 -5.49 -2.98
N ASP A 802 -34.56 -6.59 -2.27
CA ASP A 802 -35.49 -6.67 -1.11
C ASP A 802 -36.89 -6.08 -1.35
N ASN A 803 -37.48 -6.33 -2.53
CA ASN A 803 -38.76 -5.77 -2.99
C ASN A 803 -38.81 -4.23 -3.12
N LYS A 804 -37.67 -3.54 -3.05
CA LYS A 804 -37.53 -2.12 -3.38
C LYS A 804 -36.91 -1.99 -4.78
N GLN A 805 -37.41 -1.02 -5.55
CA GLN A 805 -36.82 -0.67 -6.85
C GLN A 805 -35.78 0.42 -6.65
N LEU A 806 -34.53 0.12 -7.01
CA LEU A 806 -33.41 1.06 -6.98
C LEU A 806 -33.06 1.43 -8.42
N ILE A 807 -32.83 2.72 -8.68
CA ILE A 807 -32.35 3.22 -9.96
C ILE A 807 -30.88 3.56 -9.79
N LEU A 808 -30.02 2.86 -10.54
CA LEU A 808 -28.59 3.14 -10.61
C LEU A 808 -28.30 3.94 -11.87
N GLU A 809 -27.32 4.83 -11.82
CA GLU A 809 -26.91 5.67 -12.94
C GLU A 809 -25.46 5.40 -13.28
N GLY A 810 -25.08 5.49 -14.55
CA GLY A 810 -23.69 5.30 -14.95
C GLY A 810 -23.38 5.86 -16.33
N GLN A 811 -22.09 5.80 -16.66
CA GLN A 811 -21.55 6.27 -17.94
C GLN A 811 -20.44 5.35 -18.44
N LEU A 812 -20.37 5.23 -19.77
CA LEU A 812 -19.31 4.51 -20.47
C LEU A 812 -18.73 5.39 -21.56
N HIS A 813 -17.40 5.38 -21.70
CA HIS A 813 -16.68 6.22 -22.66
C HIS A 813 -16.10 5.34 -23.78
N VAL A 814 -16.17 5.83 -25.01
CA VAL A 814 -15.58 5.19 -26.19
C VAL A 814 -14.88 6.24 -27.06
N ALA A 815 -13.58 6.10 -27.25
CA ALA A 815 -12.77 7.03 -28.03
C ALA A 815 -12.67 6.63 -29.51
N LEU A 816 -13.36 7.36 -30.40
CA LEU A 816 -13.26 7.15 -31.85
C LEU A 816 -12.08 7.93 -32.43
N GLN A 817 -11.01 7.22 -32.74
CA GLN A 817 -9.79 7.80 -33.30
C GLN A 817 -9.84 7.94 -34.82
N THR A 818 -10.30 6.89 -35.51
CA THR A 818 -10.20 6.79 -36.97
C THR A 818 -11.48 6.27 -37.60
N ILE A 819 -11.78 6.75 -38.81
CA ILE A 819 -12.90 6.28 -39.64
C ILE A 819 -12.73 4.78 -39.93
N GLY A 820 -13.83 4.02 -39.90
CA GLY A 820 -13.86 2.59 -40.25
C GLY A 820 -13.35 1.64 -39.17
N LYS A 821 -12.60 2.13 -38.16
CA LYS A 821 -12.14 1.32 -37.04
C LYS A 821 -13.19 1.29 -35.93
N GLU A 822 -13.46 0.10 -35.41
CA GLU A 822 -14.32 -0.09 -34.23
C GLU A 822 -13.56 0.27 -32.95
N ALA A 823 -14.19 1.06 -32.09
CA ALA A 823 -13.74 1.36 -30.74
C ALA A 823 -14.69 0.70 -29.73
N CYS A 824 -14.17 0.20 -28.61
CA CYS A 824 -14.93 -0.53 -27.59
C CYS A 824 -14.68 0.07 -26.19
N SER A 825 -15.69 0.01 -25.32
CA SER A 825 -15.57 0.43 -23.91
C SER A 825 -14.81 -0.57 -23.03
N LEU A 826 -14.77 -1.84 -23.43
CA LEU A 826 -14.02 -2.90 -22.76
C LEU A 826 -12.71 -3.17 -23.49
N SER A 827 -11.59 -3.17 -22.77
CA SER A 827 -10.31 -3.66 -23.30
C SER A 827 -10.45 -5.16 -23.61
N GLN A 828 -10.44 -5.53 -24.89
CA GLN A 828 -10.35 -6.93 -25.29
C GLN A 828 -9.09 -7.53 -24.65
N LYS A 829 -9.24 -8.64 -23.91
CA LYS A 829 -8.13 -9.56 -23.70
C LYS A 829 -7.63 -9.89 -25.10
N GLU A 830 -6.42 -9.46 -25.46
CA GLU A 830 -5.66 -10.23 -26.43
C GLU A 830 -5.63 -11.65 -25.86
N GLU A 831 -6.34 -12.58 -26.49
CA GLU A 831 -6.11 -14.00 -26.26
C GLU A 831 -4.60 -14.17 -26.38
N ALA A 832 -3.96 -14.55 -25.27
CA ALA A 832 -2.53 -14.74 -25.23
C ALA A 832 -2.18 -15.67 -26.38
N GLN A 833 -1.57 -15.11 -27.42
CA GLN A 833 -1.04 -15.89 -28.52
C GLN A 833 -0.10 -16.91 -27.88
N GLU A 834 -0.44 -18.18 -28.07
CA GLU A 834 0.30 -19.34 -27.63
C GLU A 834 1.80 -19.09 -27.88
N MET A 835 2.60 -19.11 -26.80
CA MET A 835 4.00 -18.69 -26.83
C MET A 835 4.80 -19.51 -27.85
N VAL A 836 5.06 -18.94 -29.02
CA VAL A 836 6.05 -19.47 -29.95
C VAL A 836 7.43 -19.01 -29.50
N LEU A 837 8.34 -19.97 -29.35
CA LEU A 837 9.74 -19.79 -28.96
C LEU A 837 10.43 -18.70 -29.80
N LEU A 838 10.90 -17.62 -29.14
CA LEU A 838 11.58 -16.49 -29.77
C LEU A 838 12.98 -16.87 -30.27
N LYS A 839 13.18 -16.84 -31.59
CA LYS A 839 14.51 -16.73 -32.21
C LYS A 839 14.96 -15.27 -32.17
N PHE A 840 15.99 -14.97 -31.38
CA PHE A 840 16.62 -13.65 -31.34
C PHE A 840 17.26 -13.32 -32.70
N LYS A 841 16.73 -12.31 -33.39
CA LYS A 841 17.46 -11.51 -34.39
C LYS A 841 17.60 -10.07 -33.85
N PRO A 842 18.69 -9.36 -34.17
CA PRO A 842 18.85 -7.98 -33.78
C PRO A 842 17.80 -7.09 -34.46
N ASP A 843 17.12 -6.27 -33.68
CA ASP A 843 16.04 -5.37 -34.10
C ASP A 843 16.60 -4.24 -34.98
N VAL A 844 16.09 -4.16 -36.22
CA VAL A 844 16.26 -3.01 -37.10
C VAL A 844 15.13 -2.03 -36.73
N PRO A 845 15.38 -0.71 -36.57
CA PRO A 845 14.31 0.24 -36.29
C PRO A 845 13.18 0.10 -37.31
N PRO A 846 11.90 0.16 -36.90
CA PRO A 846 10.80 -0.11 -37.81
C PRO A 846 10.87 0.87 -38.99
N PRO A 847 10.77 0.41 -40.24
CA PRO A 847 10.69 1.30 -41.38
C PRO A 847 9.46 2.20 -41.21
N VAL A 848 9.59 3.47 -41.58
CA VAL A 848 8.48 4.43 -41.60
C VAL A 848 7.28 3.77 -42.28
N SER A 849 6.21 3.54 -41.51
CA SER A 849 5.06 2.78 -41.98
C SER A 849 4.41 3.51 -43.16
N LYS A 850 4.47 2.92 -44.36
CA LYS A 850 3.70 3.41 -45.51
C LYS A 850 2.21 3.40 -45.13
N PRO A 851 1.43 4.43 -45.53
CA PRO A 851 0.00 4.49 -45.22
C PRO A 851 -0.72 3.29 -45.85
N SER A 852 -1.65 2.69 -45.11
CA SER A 852 -2.43 1.54 -45.59
C SER A 852 -3.34 1.92 -46.78
N LEU A 853 -3.72 0.92 -47.57
CA LEU A 853 -4.64 1.10 -48.71
C LEU A 853 -5.99 1.69 -48.26
N GLU A 854 -6.46 1.33 -47.05
CA GLU A 854 -7.69 1.90 -46.47
C GLU A 854 -7.52 3.38 -46.12
N GLN A 855 -6.42 3.76 -45.47
CA GLN A 855 -6.13 5.16 -45.11
C GLN A 855 -6.00 6.06 -46.33
N LEU A 856 -5.35 5.58 -47.38
CA LEU A 856 -5.22 6.29 -48.65
C LEU A 856 -6.57 6.46 -49.37
N SER A 857 -7.52 5.53 -49.17
CA SER A 857 -8.85 5.64 -49.75
C SER A 857 -9.57 6.88 -49.19
N HIS A 858 -9.31 7.30 -47.96
CA HIS A 858 -9.97 8.45 -47.34
C HIS A 858 -9.55 9.83 -47.89
N LEU A 859 -8.62 9.88 -48.86
CA LEU A 859 -8.20 11.12 -49.53
C LEU A 859 -9.32 11.77 -50.34
N ILE A 860 -10.20 10.98 -50.94
CA ILE A 860 -11.33 11.47 -51.73
C ILE A 860 -12.62 10.84 -51.23
N LYS A 861 -13.65 11.68 -51.17
CA LYS A 861 -15.03 11.24 -51.00
C LYS A 861 -15.75 11.31 -52.34
N THR A 862 -16.43 10.23 -52.71
CA THR A 862 -17.20 10.11 -53.94
C THR A 862 -18.69 10.00 -53.62
N CYS A 863 -19.53 10.72 -54.36
CA CYS A 863 -21.00 10.63 -54.24
C CYS A 863 -21.62 10.73 -55.64
N LEU A 864 -22.52 9.81 -55.97
CA LEU A 864 -23.27 9.79 -57.23
C LEU A 864 -24.64 10.40 -57.00
N HIS A 865 -24.98 11.40 -57.80
CA HIS A 865 -26.31 12.01 -57.83
C HIS A 865 -27.01 11.66 -59.15
N TYR A 866 -28.17 11.02 -59.04
CA TYR A 866 -28.99 10.54 -60.14
C TYR A 866 -30.45 10.44 -59.65
N PRO A 867 -31.45 10.50 -60.55
CA PRO A 867 -32.84 10.26 -60.18
C PRO A 867 -33.06 8.79 -59.84
N GLU A 868 -33.76 8.49 -58.74
CA GLU A 868 -34.04 7.11 -58.30
C GLU A 868 -34.93 6.36 -59.32
N SER A 869 -35.81 7.08 -60.02
CA SER A 869 -36.63 6.56 -61.12
C SER A 869 -36.64 7.54 -62.30
N TYR A 870 -36.64 7.01 -63.53
CA TYR A 870 -36.64 7.80 -64.76
C TYR A 870 -37.54 7.18 -65.84
N ASP A 871 -38.51 7.95 -66.30
CA ASP A 871 -39.49 7.52 -67.31
C ASP A 871 -39.00 7.85 -68.72
N HIS A 872 -39.01 6.86 -69.63
CA HIS A 872 -38.57 7.07 -71.01
C HIS A 872 -39.38 6.26 -72.05
N PRO A 873 -39.83 6.89 -73.16
CA PRO A 873 -40.59 6.20 -74.20
C PRO A 873 -39.67 5.48 -75.20
N PHE A 874 -39.22 4.27 -74.83
CA PHE A 874 -38.40 3.41 -75.69
C PHE A 874 -38.98 3.13 -77.09
N PRO A 875 -40.31 2.98 -77.29
CA PRO A 875 -40.89 2.77 -78.62
C PRO A 875 -40.69 3.92 -79.60
N GLN A 876 -40.55 5.16 -79.09
CA GLN A 876 -40.39 6.37 -79.90
C GLN A 876 -38.93 6.81 -80.00
N LYS A 877 -38.15 6.58 -78.93
CA LYS A 877 -36.72 6.89 -78.86
C LYS A 877 -35.99 5.69 -78.27
N SER A 878 -35.23 4.98 -79.10
CA SER A 878 -34.50 3.77 -78.68
C SER A 878 -33.41 4.01 -77.61
N LEU A 879 -33.00 5.26 -77.40
CA LEU A 879 -31.91 5.63 -76.50
C LEU A 879 -32.43 6.48 -75.32
N CYS A 880 -32.34 5.94 -74.10
CA CYS A 880 -32.58 6.71 -72.88
C CYS A 880 -31.26 7.27 -72.37
N MET A 881 -31.18 8.59 -72.16
CA MET A 881 -30.00 9.26 -71.61
C MET A 881 -30.37 9.94 -70.30
N VAL A 882 -29.77 9.49 -69.20
CA VAL A 882 -29.98 10.07 -67.87
C VAL A 882 -28.73 10.86 -67.48
N PRO A 883 -28.87 12.15 -67.11
CA PRO A 883 -27.77 12.91 -66.55
C PRO A 883 -27.45 12.39 -65.15
N VAL A 884 -26.18 12.10 -64.90
CA VAL A 884 -25.67 11.65 -63.60
C VAL A 884 -24.54 12.57 -63.19
N THR A 885 -24.50 13.02 -61.94
CA THR A 885 -23.41 13.88 -61.46
C THR A 885 -22.56 13.11 -60.46
N LEU A 886 -21.28 12.90 -60.77
CA LEU A 886 -20.30 12.36 -59.83
C LEU A 886 -19.62 13.52 -59.09
N MET A 887 -19.82 13.55 -57.77
CA MET A 887 -19.23 14.53 -56.88
C MET A 887 -17.95 13.97 -56.28
N LEU A 888 -16.85 14.70 -56.45
CA LEU A 888 -15.53 14.35 -55.92
C LEU A 888 -15.14 15.42 -54.90
N SER A 889 -14.89 15.04 -53.65
CA SER A 889 -14.45 15.97 -52.61
C SER A 889 -13.05 15.60 -52.12
N ASN A 890 -12.08 16.49 -52.32
CA ASN A 890 -10.76 16.34 -51.72
C ASN A 890 -10.88 16.49 -50.21
N CYS A 891 -10.50 15.47 -49.45
CA CYS A 891 -10.61 15.44 -48.00
C CYS A 891 -9.32 15.85 -47.29
N SER A 892 -8.27 16.16 -48.06
CA SER A 892 -6.94 16.52 -47.57
C SER A 892 -6.69 18.03 -47.63
N LEU A 893 -5.68 18.48 -46.86
CA LEU A 893 -5.17 19.85 -46.88
C LEU A 893 -4.14 20.10 -47.99
N ALA A 894 -3.93 19.11 -48.86
CA ALA A 894 -2.99 19.17 -49.96
C ALA A 894 -3.70 18.92 -51.29
N GLN A 895 -3.01 19.23 -52.39
CA GLN A 895 -3.52 19.01 -53.72
C GLN A 895 -3.54 17.50 -54.05
N VAL A 896 -4.65 17.01 -54.60
CA VAL A 896 -4.86 15.59 -54.93
C VAL A 896 -5.12 15.44 -56.42
N ASP A 897 -4.36 14.57 -57.07
CA ASP A 897 -4.61 14.13 -58.44
C ASP A 897 -5.63 12.98 -58.41
N VAL A 898 -6.67 13.11 -59.23
CA VAL A 898 -7.80 12.19 -59.28
C VAL A 898 -7.96 11.62 -60.68
N ILE A 899 -8.10 10.30 -60.78
CA ILE A 899 -8.42 9.63 -62.04
C ILE A 899 -9.77 8.93 -61.87
N VAL A 900 -10.78 9.33 -62.65
CA VAL A 900 -12.07 8.63 -62.72
C VAL A 900 -12.06 7.75 -63.95
N ASP A 901 -12.18 6.44 -63.77
CA ASP A 901 -12.26 5.44 -64.84
C ASP A 901 -13.69 4.89 -64.93
N LEU A 902 -14.33 5.08 -66.09
CA LEU A 902 -15.70 4.65 -66.37
C LEU A 902 -15.75 3.35 -67.19
N ARG A 903 -14.61 2.71 -67.46
CA ARG A 903 -14.55 1.46 -68.23
C ARG A 903 -15.08 0.30 -67.39
N HIS A 904 -16.07 -0.42 -67.93
CA HIS A 904 -16.51 -1.70 -67.39
C HIS A 904 -15.36 -2.72 -67.52
N LYS A 905 -14.73 -3.11 -66.42
CA LYS A 905 -13.89 -4.32 -66.38
C LYS A 905 -14.78 -5.47 -65.90
N THR A 906 -14.93 -6.50 -66.71
CA THR A 906 -15.52 -7.78 -66.33
C THR A 906 -14.64 -8.44 -65.25
N THR A 907 -14.93 -8.16 -63.98
CA THR A 907 -14.34 -8.84 -62.84
C THR A 907 -15.27 -9.95 -62.38
N SER A 908 -14.82 -11.19 -62.58
CA SER A 908 -15.39 -12.52 -62.25
C SER A 908 -16.81 -12.88 -62.77
N PRO A 909 -17.05 -14.15 -63.18
CA PRO A 909 -18.30 -14.56 -63.82
C PRO A 909 -19.51 -14.68 -62.87
N GLU A 910 -19.34 -14.51 -61.56
CA GLU A 910 -20.37 -14.83 -60.54
C GLU A 910 -21.28 -13.64 -60.16
N SER A 911 -21.11 -12.46 -60.76
CA SER A 911 -21.93 -11.26 -60.45
C SER A 911 -22.96 -10.89 -61.53
N LEU A 912 -23.17 -11.76 -62.52
CA LEU A 912 -23.90 -11.46 -63.76
C LEU A 912 -25.42 -11.69 -63.75
N GLU A 913 -26.07 -11.92 -62.61
CA GLU A 913 -27.47 -12.38 -62.63
C GLU A 913 -28.57 -11.32 -62.46
N VAL A 914 -28.30 -10.01 -62.25
CA VAL A 914 -29.42 -9.04 -62.09
C VAL A 914 -29.25 -7.67 -62.77
N HIS A 915 -28.24 -7.41 -63.60
CA HIS A 915 -28.03 -6.06 -64.13
C HIS A 915 -28.05 -6.01 -65.67
N GLY A 916 -29.07 -5.34 -66.24
CA GLY A 916 -29.05 -4.97 -67.65
C GLY A 916 -27.80 -4.15 -67.97
N SER A 917 -27.24 -4.32 -69.16
CA SER A 917 -26.09 -3.54 -69.61
C SER A 917 -26.49 -2.08 -69.88
N PHE A 918 -25.86 -1.15 -69.16
CA PHE A 918 -25.92 0.29 -69.46
C PHE A 918 -24.50 0.80 -69.78
N SER A 919 -24.42 1.88 -70.55
CA SER A 919 -23.15 2.45 -71.00
C SER A 919 -22.99 3.89 -70.54
N TRP A 920 -21.81 4.25 -70.05
CA TRP A 920 -21.43 5.66 -69.84
C TRP A 920 -21.13 6.31 -71.19
N LEU A 921 -21.78 7.44 -71.50
CA LEU A 921 -21.54 8.20 -72.71
C LEU A 921 -20.51 9.31 -72.47
N GLY A 922 -19.54 9.43 -73.36
CA GLY A 922 -18.53 10.50 -73.35
C GLY A 922 -17.11 9.98 -73.10
N GLN A 923 -16.33 10.77 -72.37
CA GLN A 923 -14.93 10.47 -72.07
C GLN A 923 -14.85 9.28 -71.08
N THR A 924 -14.05 8.27 -71.41
CA THR A 924 -13.95 7.02 -70.63
C THR A 924 -13.05 7.14 -69.40
N GLN A 925 -12.15 8.12 -69.37
CA GLN A 925 -11.28 8.42 -68.24
C GLN A 925 -11.11 9.93 -68.08
N TYR A 926 -11.36 10.44 -66.87
CA TYR A 926 -11.12 11.84 -66.50
C TYR A 926 -9.89 11.94 -65.60
N LYS A 927 -8.99 12.87 -65.88
CA LYS A 927 -7.85 13.23 -65.01
C LYS A 927 -8.11 14.63 -64.47
N LEU A 928 -8.24 14.76 -63.17
CA LEU A 928 -8.60 15.98 -62.47
C LEU A 928 -7.55 16.27 -61.41
N GLN A 929 -7.36 17.54 -61.08
CA GLN A 929 -6.48 17.95 -60.01
C GLN A 929 -7.27 18.85 -59.07
N LEU A 930 -7.51 18.39 -57.84
CA LEU A 930 -8.34 19.06 -56.85
C LEU A 930 -7.47 19.80 -55.85
N GLN A 931 -7.77 21.08 -55.62
CA GLN A 931 -7.20 21.88 -54.55
C GLN A 931 -7.62 21.34 -53.18
N ALA A 932 -6.90 21.75 -52.13
CA ALA A 932 -7.21 21.37 -50.75
C ALA A 932 -8.69 21.67 -50.43
N GLN A 933 -9.40 20.66 -49.90
CA GLN A 933 -10.83 20.74 -49.56
C GLN A 933 -11.79 21.09 -50.71
N GLU A 934 -11.35 21.02 -51.98
CA GLU A 934 -12.21 21.32 -53.13
C GLU A 934 -13.27 20.23 -53.37
N VAL A 935 -14.49 20.68 -53.72
CA VAL A 935 -15.59 19.81 -54.18
C VAL A 935 -15.83 20.05 -55.66
N TYR A 936 -15.53 19.05 -56.49
CA TYR A 936 -15.68 19.11 -57.93
C TYR A 936 -16.88 18.30 -58.39
N ARG A 937 -17.66 18.86 -59.33
CA ARG A 937 -18.86 18.24 -59.91
C ARG A 937 -18.56 17.75 -61.31
N LEU A 938 -18.46 16.44 -61.49
CA LEU A 938 -18.27 15.82 -62.79
C LEU A 938 -19.62 15.42 -63.39
N SER A 939 -19.99 16.03 -64.51
CA SER A 939 -21.23 15.70 -65.23
C SER A 939 -21.01 14.47 -66.13
N LEU A 940 -21.74 13.40 -65.85
CA LEU A 940 -21.75 12.14 -66.58
C LEU A 940 -23.12 11.92 -67.24
N LYS A 941 -23.17 11.04 -68.25
CA LYS A 941 -24.41 10.62 -68.89
C LYS A 941 -24.47 9.11 -68.93
N ALA A 942 -25.45 8.52 -68.25
CA ALA A 942 -25.72 7.09 -68.32
C ALA A 942 -26.73 6.83 -69.45
N CYS A 943 -26.47 5.81 -70.26
CA CYS A 943 -27.30 5.45 -71.40
C CYS A 943 -27.84 4.04 -71.28
N PHE A 944 -29.16 3.93 -71.47
CA PHE A 944 -29.92 2.70 -71.30
C PHE A 944 -30.67 2.37 -72.60
N PHE A 945 -30.75 1.08 -72.90
CA PHE A 945 -31.37 0.55 -74.12
C PHE A 945 -32.73 -0.12 -73.88
N GLN A 946 -33.07 -0.38 -72.62
CA GLN A 946 -34.34 -0.98 -72.21
C GLN A 946 -34.72 -0.52 -70.80
N ALA A 947 -35.98 -0.74 -70.42
CA ALA A 947 -36.45 -0.55 -69.06
C ALA A 947 -35.87 -1.63 -68.11
N GLY A 948 -35.66 -1.28 -66.84
CA GLY A 948 -35.09 -2.18 -65.84
C GLY A 948 -34.42 -1.47 -64.66
N VAL A 949 -33.86 -2.26 -63.75
CA VAL A 949 -33.10 -1.76 -62.59
C VAL A 949 -31.60 -1.88 -62.86
N TYR A 950 -30.88 -0.77 -62.75
CA TYR A 950 -29.47 -0.68 -63.10
C TYR A 950 -28.64 -0.16 -61.92
N ASN A 951 -27.43 -0.69 -61.73
CA ASN A 951 -26.49 -0.21 -60.72
C ASN A 951 -25.47 0.77 -61.34
N LEU A 952 -25.62 2.05 -61.06
CA LEU A 952 -24.73 3.13 -61.48
C LEU A 952 -23.41 3.20 -60.69
N GLY A 953 -23.22 2.36 -59.66
CA GLY A 953 -22.04 2.34 -58.78
C GLY A 953 -20.77 1.75 -59.40
N THR A 954 -20.62 1.86 -60.73
CA THR A 954 -19.50 1.31 -61.51
C THR A 954 -18.27 2.21 -61.69
N PRO A 955 -18.31 3.56 -61.50
CA PRO A 955 -17.11 4.40 -61.62
C PRO A 955 -16.02 3.99 -60.62
N ARG A 956 -14.77 3.85 -61.11
CA ARG A 956 -13.59 3.63 -60.28
C ARG A 956 -12.84 4.94 -60.12
N VAL A 957 -12.67 5.39 -58.89
CA VAL A 957 -11.97 6.64 -58.58
C VAL A 957 -10.63 6.32 -57.95
N PHE A 958 -9.56 6.81 -58.56
CA PHE A 958 -8.20 6.71 -58.07
C PHE A 958 -7.72 8.05 -57.55
N ALA A 959 -7.12 8.08 -56.36
CA ALA A 959 -6.63 9.29 -55.72
C ALA A 959 -5.15 9.16 -55.35
N LYS A 960 -4.37 10.22 -55.58
CA LYS A 960 -2.99 10.33 -55.08
C LYS A 960 -2.64 11.78 -54.71
N LEU A 961 -1.75 11.99 -53.75
CA LEU A 961 -1.23 13.33 -53.44
C LEU A 961 -0.29 13.80 -54.56
N ALA A 962 -0.46 15.04 -55.02
CA ALA A 962 0.25 15.59 -56.18
C ALA A 962 1.79 15.67 -55.99
N GLN A 963 2.27 15.65 -54.75
CA GLN A 963 3.69 15.82 -54.39
C GLN A 963 4.49 14.50 -54.28
N THR A 964 3.85 13.33 -54.46
CA THR A 964 4.50 12.03 -54.25
C THR A 964 4.85 11.36 -55.60
N SER A 965 6.14 11.11 -55.85
CA SER A 965 6.63 10.42 -57.06
C SER A 965 6.53 8.90 -56.99
N ALA A 966 6.21 8.32 -55.82
CA ALA A 966 5.96 6.89 -55.64
C ALA A 966 4.47 6.57 -55.76
N MET A 967 4.11 5.63 -56.64
CA MET A 967 2.73 5.18 -56.86
C MET A 967 2.16 4.48 -55.63
N CYS A 968 1.25 5.15 -54.92
CA CYS A 968 0.29 4.54 -54.02
C CYS A 968 -1.11 4.98 -54.48
N GLU A 969 -1.58 4.35 -55.56
CA GLU A 969 -2.94 4.57 -56.07
C GLU A 969 -3.92 3.72 -55.24
N THR A 970 -4.93 4.35 -54.65
CA THR A 970 -6.07 3.63 -54.09
C THR A 970 -7.22 3.66 -55.07
N SER A 971 -7.86 2.52 -55.34
CA SER A 971 -9.13 2.50 -56.07
C SER A 971 -10.28 2.49 -55.09
N GLN A 972 -11.05 3.57 -55.03
CA GLN A 972 -12.39 3.52 -54.46
C GLN A 972 -13.37 3.05 -55.55
N GLN A 973 -14.03 1.93 -55.29
CA GLN A 973 -15.30 1.58 -55.93
C GLN A 973 -16.39 1.82 -54.89
N SER A 974 -17.50 2.45 -55.26
CA SER A 974 -18.60 2.70 -54.32
C SER A 974 -19.07 1.38 -53.72
N ALA A 975 -18.86 1.18 -52.42
CA ALA A 975 -19.27 -0.04 -51.71
C ALA A 975 -20.80 -0.17 -51.56
N MET A 976 -21.55 0.90 -51.83
CA MET A 976 -23.01 0.93 -51.80
C MET A 976 -23.56 0.89 -53.24
N PRO A 977 -24.57 0.03 -53.53
CA PRO A 977 -25.18 -0.03 -54.85
C PRO A 977 -25.96 1.27 -55.13
N ALA A 978 -25.71 1.88 -56.28
CA ALA A 978 -26.41 3.09 -56.72
C ALA A 978 -27.48 2.70 -57.74
N LEU A 979 -28.66 2.30 -57.26
CA LEU A 979 -29.70 1.68 -58.07
C LEU A 979 -30.64 2.72 -58.69
N ILE A 980 -30.79 2.70 -60.02
CA ILE A 980 -31.77 3.49 -60.76
C ILE A 980 -32.81 2.58 -61.42
N ILE A 981 -34.08 3.01 -61.40
CA ILE A 981 -35.20 2.33 -62.06
C ILE A 981 -35.56 3.09 -63.34
N ILE A 982 -35.37 2.46 -64.50
CA ILE A 982 -35.80 3.02 -65.79
C ILE A 982 -37.14 2.41 -66.18
N ASN A 983 -38.19 3.22 -66.27
CA ASN A 983 -39.52 2.78 -66.68
C ASN A 983 -39.73 3.02 -68.18
N SER A 984 -40.41 2.10 -68.85
CA SER A 984 -40.92 2.32 -70.20
C SER A 984 -42.31 2.91 -70.12
N VAL A 985 -42.50 4.12 -70.65
CA VAL A 985 -43.79 4.84 -70.69
C VAL A 985 -44.29 5.02 -72.11
#